data_AF-A0A3D0F5G5-F1
#
_entry.id   AF-A0A3D0F5G5-F1
#
_cell.length_a   1.000
_cell.length_b   1.000
_cell.length_c   1.000
_cell.angle_alpha   90.00
_cell.angle_beta   90.00
_cell.angle_gamma   90.00
#
_symmetry.space_group_name_H-M   'P 1'
#
loop_
_entity.id
_entity.type
_entity.pdbx_description
1 polymer ?
#
loop_
_entity_poly.entity_id
_entity_poly.type
_entity_poly.pdbx_seq_one_letter_code
_entity_poly.pdbx_strand_id
1 'polypeptide(L)'
;MRRKIMPAIETLKIKGFKVFPNEFKLSFDGKHLLLYGENGSGKSSIYYALHCLFQSPLKEDAGKKYFNKLDDEGNENHQNLLNINVLGDDSHVSVSFCENHPFIYEINKDGYKTTLYGGRHPLPADINGVFINHKFLFHFFSFRNSEQINLFPIFEKDILPFVLDKESGLHIGEMYDTITSSVIKKANKVTKDYLSNIEYFNMQISNVVEEINLRASDLYCAYFKEDTHSKLKIVLYYQSTASKSPNDSRQYWLEYNNFTDYVNENGKIVAKQSKYKALNKPFIRLEVSEELEDGSWRVVPKPQAYFNEAKLTAIALSIRFALLNLDAPEDGRFLALDDMLISLDMSNRTKVIDFLLRISDKYKIYLFTHDKILFDLMKMRIEQNKHSDWCFYEMYTDEKNHKPIVLLSDTYYSKACYHLQSFDYPAAGNYFRKAAEELFEKYFPTEVIIGNDGQKRKNLKNYVDAAIGVYERIGIDTTHLKTLDRYVFLLLNPLSHRTIETNVYKTELNRVKDLIPNIMSEVQSLNLRELIAAQNSLVIVFQNDIVTQNEYTITTKEPIYLFNRLGVELLSKSQCQSTESLTITNGILGAKSKNNHFKENCIIDVYKKIFERWTTPYDESYMNNIYHVSSSNERKSLQTLRDSF
;
A
#
# COMPACT_ATOMS: atom_id res chain seq x y z
N MET A 1 -28.19 -11.22 -6.62
CA MET A 1 -27.25 -12.35 -6.39
C MET A 1 -26.68 -12.21 -4.99
N ARG A 2 -26.85 -13.20 -4.11
CA ARG A 2 -26.11 -13.23 -2.83
C ARG A 2 -24.63 -13.43 -3.18
N ARG A 3 -23.76 -12.49 -2.79
CA ARG A 3 -22.30 -12.64 -2.86
C ARG A 3 -21.97 -13.97 -2.14
N LYS A 4 -21.43 -14.95 -2.86
CA LYS A 4 -20.89 -16.17 -2.25
C LYS A 4 -19.74 -15.69 -1.35
N ILE A 5 -19.88 -15.83 -0.02
CA ILE A 5 -18.88 -15.33 0.93
C ILE A 5 -17.71 -16.31 0.89
N MET A 6 -16.51 -15.77 0.62
CA MET A 6 -15.27 -16.52 0.49
C MET A 6 -14.80 -16.99 1.88
N PRO A 7 -14.42 -18.26 2.09
CA PRO A 7 -13.78 -18.67 3.33
C PRO A 7 -12.45 -17.92 3.47
N ALA A 8 -12.30 -17.14 4.53
CA ALA A 8 -11.10 -16.37 4.83
C ALA A 8 -10.54 -16.79 6.18
N ILE A 9 -9.25 -16.52 6.43
CA ILE A 9 -8.64 -16.87 7.71
C ILE A 9 -9.40 -16.14 8.83
N GLU A 10 -9.81 -16.89 9.83
CA GLU A 10 -10.50 -16.38 11.01
C GLU A 10 -9.51 -16.15 12.14
N THR A 11 -8.66 -17.15 12.42
CA THR A 11 -7.72 -17.13 13.54
C THR A 11 -6.44 -17.86 13.15
N LEU A 12 -5.30 -17.32 13.60
CA LEU A 12 -4.00 -17.98 13.66
C LEU A 12 -3.63 -18.25 15.11
N LYS A 13 -3.18 -19.47 15.42
CA LYS A 13 -2.57 -19.84 16.69
C LYS A 13 -1.14 -20.32 16.49
N ILE A 14 -0.25 -19.89 17.35
CA ILE A 14 1.17 -20.24 17.32
C ILE A 14 1.61 -20.62 18.73
N LYS A 15 2.30 -21.75 18.88
CA LYS A 15 2.94 -22.15 20.14
C LYS A 15 4.33 -22.72 19.86
N GLY A 16 5.31 -22.26 20.61
CA GLY A 16 6.69 -22.78 20.56
C GLY A 16 7.42 -22.58 19.24
N PHE A 17 7.04 -21.57 18.45
CA PHE A 17 7.59 -21.31 17.11
C PHE A 17 8.27 -19.94 17.06
N LYS A 18 9.52 -19.90 16.59
CA LYS A 18 10.36 -18.70 16.49
C LYS A 18 10.37 -17.84 17.74
N VAL A 19 9.67 -16.70 17.74
CA VAL A 19 9.63 -15.73 18.85
C VAL A 19 8.48 -15.98 19.83
N PHE A 20 7.63 -16.98 19.58
CA PHE A 20 6.46 -17.30 20.38
C PHE A 20 6.73 -18.53 21.26
N PRO A 21 7.22 -18.38 22.50
CA PRO A 21 7.46 -19.52 23.39
C PRO A 21 6.16 -20.14 23.92
N ASN A 22 5.11 -19.31 24.12
CA ASN A 22 3.81 -19.73 24.62
C ASN A 22 2.74 -19.61 23.53
N GLU A 23 1.52 -20.08 23.82
CA GLU A 23 0.39 -19.92 22.92
C GLU A 23 0.09 -18.44 22.66
N PHE A 24 0.12 -18.08 21.38
CA PHE A 24 -0.22 -16.77 20.84
C PHE A 24 -1.38 -16.96 19.87
N LYS A 25 -2.40 -16.09 19.98
CA LYS A 25 -3.58 -16.10 19.12
C LYS A 25 -3.74 -14.74 18.44
N LEU A 26 -3.94 -14.73 17.13
CA LEU A 26 -4.27 -13.55 16.35
C LEU A 26 -5.60 -13.76 15.62
N SER A 27 -6.55 -12.84 15.80
CA SER A 27 -7.85 -12.86 15.12
C SER A 27 -7.80 -12.01 13.86
N PHE A 28 -8.19 -12.61 12.74
CA PHE A 28 -8.36 -11.98 11.44
C PHE A 28 -9.85 -11.69 11.19
N ASP A 29 -10.76 -12.52 11.73
CA ASP A 29 -12.22 -12.41 11.57
C ASP A 29 -12.66 -12.35 10.10
N GLY A 30 -11.92 -13.01 9.22
CA GLY A 30 -12.18 -13.02 7.77
C GLY A 30 -11.84 -11.71 7.06
N LYS A 31 -11.25 -10.74 7.76
CA LYS A 31 -10.90 -9.40 7.27
C LYS A 31 -9.49 -9.35 6.69
N HIS A 32 -9.20 -8.29 5.96
CA HIS A 32 -7.82 -7.89 5.68
C HIS A 32 -7.09 -7.54 6.99
N LEU A 33 -5.76 -7.68 7.00
CA LEU A 33 -4.92 -7.38 8.16
C LEU A 33 -3.85 -6.37 7.77
N LEU A 34 -3.76 -5.28 8.52
CA LEU A 34 -2.61 -4.38 8.53
C LEU A 34 -2.00 -4.40 9.93
N LEU A 35 -0.76 -4.88 10.03
CA LEU A 35 -0.05 -5.02 11.30
C LEU A 35 1.26 -4.23 11.28
N TYR A 36 1.36 -3.26 12.18
CA TYR A 36 2.62 -2.61 12.53
C TYR A 36 3.34 -3.42 13.62
N GLY A 37 4.66 -3.54 13.54
CA GLY A 37 5.43 -4.03 14.67
C GLY A 37 6.90 -3.62 14.62
N GLU A 38 7.43 -3.22 15.78
CA GLU A 38 8.84 -2.84 15.92
C GLU A 38 9.79 -4.00 15.59
N ASN A 39 11.06 -3.69 15.34
CA ASN A 39 12.06 -4.70 15.07
C ASN A 39 12.17 -5.68 16.25
N GLY A 40 12.09 -6.98 15.97
CA GLY A 40 12.09 -8.02 17.00
C GLY A 40 10.75 -8.28 17.68
N SER A 41 9.70 -7.50 17.39
CA SER A 41 8.34 -7.69 17.96
C SER A 41 7.75 -9.07 17.66
N GLY A 42 8.11 -9.65 16.51
CA GLY A 42 7.69 -10.98 16.07
C GLY A 42 6.79 -11.01 14.84
N LYS A 43 6.56 -9.86 14.21
CA LYS A 43 5.83 -9.70 12.96
C LYS A 43 6.24 -10.69 11.86
N SER A 44 7.52 -10.77 11.52
CA SER A 44 8.00 -11.72 10.50
C SER A 44 7.79 -13.18 10.92
N SER A 45 7.75 -13.48 12.22
CA SER A 45 7.42 -14.84 12.69
C SER A 45 5.97 -15.22 12.39
N ILE A 46 5.03 -14.27 12.37
CA ILE A 46 3.65 -14.49 11.92
C ILE A 46 3.64 -14.84 10.42
N TYR A 47 4.35 -14.05 9.59
CA TYR A 47 4.52 -14.35 8.17
C TYR A 47 5.09 -15.77 7.96
N TYR A 48 6.15 -16.12 8.68
CA TYR A 48 6.77 -17.45 8.58
C TYR A 48 5.88 -18.57 9.10
N ALA A 49 5.03 -18.32 10.09
CA ALA A 49 4.07 -19.31 10.59
C ALA A 49 3.04 -19.65 9.50
N LEU A 50 2.47 -18.63 8.84
CA LEU A 50 1.58 -18.83 7.69
C LEU A 50 2.32 -19.51 6.53
N HIS A 51 3.49 -19.00 6.14
CA HIS A 51 4.29 -19.57 5.07
C HIS A 51 4.63 -21.04 5.32
N CYS A 52 5.06 -21.38 6.54
CA CYS A 52 5.34 -22.74 6.94
C CYS A 52 4.10 -23.62 6.80
N LEU A 53 2.96 -23.21 7.38
CA LEU A 53 1.73 -23.99 7.37
C LEU A 53 1.24 -24.28 5.93
N PHE A 54 1.22 -23.29 5.05
CA PHE A 54 0.71 -23.45 3.68
C PHE A 54 1.70 -24.12 2.72
N GLN A 55 3.01 -24.02 2.97
CA GLN A 55 4.01 -24.70 2.14
C GLN A 55 4.25 -26.15 2.54
N SER A 56 4.06 -26.50 3.81
CA SER A 56 4.38 -27.82 4.35
C SER A 56 3.68 -29.01 3.68
N PRO A 57 2.38 -28.96 3.31
CA PRO A 57 1.75 -30.07 2.61
C PRO A 57 2.33 -30.35 1.21
N LEU A 58 3.15 -29.45 0.66
CA LEU A 58 3.84 -29.59 -0.62
C LEU A 58 5.25 -30.18 -0.48
N LYS A 59 5.60 -30.65 0.72
CA LYS A 59 6.93 -31.22 1.04
C LYS A 59 6.79 -32.70 1.36
N GLU A 60 7.79 -33.48 0.99
CA GLU A 60 7.85 -34.92 1.28
C GLU A 60 7.68 -35.23 2.78
N ASP A 61 8.25 -34.40 3.65
CA ASP A 61 8.19 -34.57 5.11
C ASP A 61 6.95 -33.92 5.75
N ALA A 62 6.04 -33.37 4.95
CA ALA A 62 4.91 -32.57 5.42
C ALA A 62 5.31 -31.43 6.39
N GLY A 63 6.54 -30.91 6.28
CA GLY A 63 7.09 -29.86 7.15
C GLY A 63 7.52 -30.28 8.55
N LYS A 64 7.57 -31.59 8.86
CA LYS A 64 8.05 -32.14 10.15
C LYS A 64 9.37 -31.54 10.60
N LYS A 65 10.31 -31.30 9.67
CA LYS A 65 11.63 -30.74 9.96
C LYS A 65 11.58 -29.38 10.65
N TYR A 66 10.49 -28.62 10.54
CA TYR A 66 10.38 -27.33 11.21
C TYR A 66 10.09 -27.44 12.72
N PHE A 67 9.63 -28.60 13.18
CA PHE A 67 9.19 -28.83 14.56
C PHE A 67 9.94 -29.96 15.28
N ASN A 68 10.96 -30.54 14.65
CA ASN A 68 11.83 -31.54 15.27
C ASN A 68 13.24 -30.98 15.48
N LYS A 69 13.77 -31.12 16.70
CA LYS A 69 15.15 -30.70 17.04
C LYS A 69 16.21 -31.60 16.41
N LEU A 70 15.83 -32.83 16.06
CA LEU A 70 16.70 -33.80 15.41
C LEU A 70 16.17 -34.11 14.01
N ASP A 71 17.06 -34.49 13.10
CA ASP A 71 16.70 -35.04 11.80
C ASP A 71 16.37 -36.54 11.89
N ASP A 72 16.01 -37.16 10.77
CA ASP A 72 15.67 -38.59 10.72
C ASP A 72 16.86 -39.51 11.05
N GLU A 73 18.10 -38.98 11.00
CA GLU A 73 19.33 -39.69 11.36
C GLU A 73 19.72 -39.49 12.84
N GLY A 74 18.98 -38.66 13.58
CA GLY A 74 19.24 -38.34 14.98
C GLY A 74 20.28 -37.25 15.21
N ASN A 75 20.71 -36.54 14.16
CA ASN A 75 21.62 -35.40 14.26
C ASN A 75 20.85 -34.11 14.57
N GLU A 76 21.56 -33.07 15.01
CA GLU A 76 20.96 -31.76 15.26
C GLU A 76 20.39 -31.16 13.96
N ASN A 77 19.08 -30.90 13.96
CA ASN A 77 18.40 -30.35 12.80
C ASN A 77 18.45 -28.82 12.83
N HIS A 78 19.39 -28.23 12.09
CA HIS A 78 19.52 -26.78 11.98
C HIS A 78 18.42 -26.09 11.13
N GLN A 79 17.49 -26.86 10.54
CA GLN A 79 16.35 -26.31 9.80
C GLN A 79 15.12 -26.07 10.68
N ASN A 80 15.15 -26.51 11.95
CA ASN A 80 14.03 -26.33 12.85
C ASN A 80 13.72 -24.84 13.11
N LEU A 81 12.44 -24.53 13.33
CA LEU A 81 11.95 -23.18 13.58
C LEU A 81 11.37 -23.05 14.99
N LEU A 82 11.75 -23.95 15.90
CA LEU A 82 11.28 -23.94 17.28
C LEU A 82 11.82 -22.71 18.02
N ASN A 83 11.02 -22.21 18.97
CA ASN A 83 11.53 -21.20 19.88
C ASN A 83 12.59 -21.82 20.81
N ILE A 84 13.71 -21.12 20.98
CA ILE A 84 14.87 -21.61 21.75
C ILE A 84 14.56 -21.94 23.22
N ASN A 85 13.52 -21.33 23.79
CA ASN A 85 13.12 -21.51 25.19
C ASN A 85 12.05 -22.59 25.37
N VAL A 86 11.68 -23.31 24.32
CA VAL A 86 10.68 -24.38 24.39
C VAL A 86 11.29 -25.63 25.00
N LEU A 87 10.68 -26.04 26.12
CA LEU A 87 11.04 -27.24 26.88
C LEU A 87 10.17 -28.46 26.52
N GLY A 88 9.01 -28.25 25.89
CA GLY A 88 8.03 -29.30 25.56
C GLY A 88 7.90 -29.57 24.06
N ASP A 89 7.21 -30.67 23.75
CA ASP A 89 7.03 -31.17 22.38
C ASP A 89 5.68 -30.75 21.73
N ASP A 90 4.98 -29.79 22.32
CA ASP A 90 3.63 -29.36 21.92
C ASP A 90 3.62 -28.11 21.03
N SER A 91 4.74 -27.81 20.40
CA SER A 91 4.89 -26.71 19.46
C SER A 91 4.08 -26.95 18.20
N HIS A 92 3.29 -25.95 17.81
CA HIS A 92 2.43 -26.05 16.64
C HIS A 92 2.08 -24.67 16.07
N VAL A 93 1.65 -24.66 14.81
CA VAL A 93 0.99 -23.52 14.17
C VAL A 93 -0.33 -24.03 13.62
N SER A 94 -1.44 -23.33 13.90
CA SER A 94 -2.75 -23.68 13.35
C SER A 94 -3.55 -22.48 12.85
N VAL A 95 -4.38 -22.70 11.84
CA VAL A 95 -5.28 -21.71 11.23
C VAL A 95 -6.70 -22.27 11.12
N SER A 96 -7.68 -21.46 11.50
CA SER A 96 -9.11 -21.67 11.21
C SER A 96 -9.62 -20.67 10.18
N PHE A 97 -10.74 -21.00 9.54
CA PHE A 97 -11.38 -20.19 8.50
C PHE A 97 -12.84 -19.88 8.86
N CYS A 98 -13.34 -18.74 8.40
CA CYS A 98 -14.73 -18.30 8.59
C CYS A 98 -15.74 -19.18 7.82
N GLU A 99 -17.03 -18.82 7.93
CA GLU A 99 -18.13 -19.43 7.16
C GLU A 99 -18.36 -20.93 7.44
N ASN A 100 -18.11 -21.35 8.69
CA ASN A 100 -18.21 -22.75 9.13
C ASN A 100 -17.35 -23.70 8.30
N HIS A 101 -16.20 -23.21 7.82
CA HIS A 101 -15.23 -24.06 7.14
C HIS A 101 -14.84 -25.24 8.07
N PRO A 102 -15.04 -26.51 7.64
CA PRO A 102 -15.07 -27.64 8.57
C PRO A 102 -13.69 -28.11 9.03
N PHE A 103 -12.62 -27.51 8.52
CA PHE A 103 -11.24 -27.88 8.81
C PHE A 103 -10.49 -26.82 9.60
N ILE A 104 -9.71 -27.29 10.58
CA ILE A 104 -8.56 -26.59 11.15
C ILE A 104 -7.30 -27.18 10.53
N TYR A 105 -6.42 -26.31 10.07
CA TYR A 105 -5.14 -26.69 9.50
C TYR A 105 -4.06 -26.50 10.54
N GLU A 106 -3.24 -27.52 10.78
CA GLU A 106 -2.19 -27.48 11.78
C GLU A 106 -0.90 -28.10 11.25
N ILE A 107 0.23 -27.57 11.71
CA ILE A 107 1.52 -28.23 11.60
C ILE A 107 2.18 -28.32 12.98
N ASN A 108 2.76 -29.48 13.27
CA ASN A 108 3.54 -29.76 14.48
C ASN A 108 4.65 -30.78 14.18
N LYS A 109 5.24 -31.40 15.20
CA LYS A 109 6.35 -32.38 15.05
C LYS A 109 6.02 -33.61 14.21
N ASP A 110 4.74 -33.96 14.10
CA ASP A 110 4.28 -35.07 13.26
C ASP A 110 3.99 -34.63 11.82
N GLY A 111 4.22 -33.35 11.50
CA GLY A 111 4.00 -32.75 10.20
C GLY A 111 2.62 -32.10 10.07
N TYR A 112 2.32 -31.71 8.84
CA TYR A 112 1.05 -31.11 8.47
C TYR A 112 -0.13 -32.06 8.67
N LYS A 113 -1.18 -31.58 9.33
CA LYS A 113 -2.40 -32.32 9.62
C LYS A 113 -3.63 -31.44 9.43
N THR A 114 -4.71 -32.05 8.98
CA THR A 114 -6.05 -31.46 9.01
C THR A 114 -6.88 -32.12 10.09
N THR A 115 -7.49 -31.30 10.95
CA THR A 115 -8.49 -31.76 11.90
C THR A 115 -9.86 -31.34 11.39
N LEU A 116 -10.71 -32.31 11.03
CA LEU A 116 -12.11 -32.03 10.69
C LEU A 116 -12.97 -32.05 11.94
N TYR A 117 -14.01 -31.23 11.92
CA TYR A 117 -15.28 -31.66 12.48
C TYR A 117 -15.89 -32.82 11.63
N GLY A 118 -15.26 -34.01 11.60
CA GLY A 118 -15.85 -35.29 11.10
C GLY A 118 -15.41 -35.99 9.76
N GLY A 119 -14.13 -36.03 9.32
CA GLY A 119 -13.71 -36.67 8.04
C GLY A 119 -12.49 -36.04 7.30
N ARG A 120 -11.76 -36.75 6.44
CA ARG A 120 -10.48 -36.25 5.84
C ARG A 120 -10.63 -35.62 4.45
N HIS A 121 -10.00 -34.47 4.25
CA HIS A 121 -9.58 -33.93 2.94
C HIS A 121 -8.30 -33.07 3.18
N PRO A 122 -7.32 -33.03 2.24
CA PRO A 122 -6.22 -32.05 2.26
C PRO A 122 -6.75 -30.61 2.07
N LEU A 123 -5.88 -29.59 2.21
CA LEU A 123 -6.18 -28.20 1.84
C LEU A 123 -6.99 -28.20 0.53
N PRO A 124 -8.15 -27.52 0.47
CA PRO A 124 -8.87 -27.33 -0.77
C PRO A 124 -7.89 -26.81 -1.81
N ALA A 125 -7.91 -27.40 -3.00
CA ALA A 125 -7.09 -26.95 -4.14
C ALA A 125 -7.25 -25.45 -4.45
N ASP A 126 -8.29 -24.83 -3.90
CA ASP A 126 -8.67 -23.44 -4.10
C ASP A 126 -8.01 -22.46 -3.10
N ILE A 127 -7.47 -22.94 -1.96
CA ILE A 127 -6.79 -22.06 -0.99
C ILE A 127 -5.35 -21.78 -1.46
N ASN A 128 -5.15 -20.63 -2.09
CA ASN A 128 -3.84 -20.22 -2.60
C ASN A 128 -3.29 -18.98 -1.88
N GLY A 129 -2.16 -19.15 -1.17
CA GLY A 129 -1.46 -18.09 -0.45
C GLY A 129 -0.27 -17.56 -1.25
N VAL A 130 -0.26 -16.27 -1.54
CA VAL A 130 0.86 -15.59 -2.19
C VAL A 130 1.72 -14.91 -1.14
N PHE A 131 2.98 -15.33 -1.05
CA PHE A 131 3.94 -14.84 -0.07
C PHE A 131 4.97 -13.93 -0.74
N ILE A 132 5.19 -12.75 -0.18
CA ILE A 132 6.21 -11.79 -0.61
C ILE A 132 6.86 -11.17 0.62
N ASN A 133 8.19 -11.19 0.68
CA ASN A 133 8.96 -10.48 1.71
C ASN A 133 10.10 -9.67 1.10
N HIS A 134 10.77 -8.85 1.92
CA HIS A 134 11.90 -8.04 1.47
C HIS A 134 13.04 -8.88 0.83
N LYS A 135 13.31 -10.11 1.32
CA LYS A 135 14.36 -10.98 0.78
C LYS A 135 14.03 -11.45 -0.64
N PHE A 136 12.78 -11.81 -0.89
CA PHE A 136 12.29 -12.16 -2.22
C PHE A 136 12.56 -11.03 -3.21
N LEU A 137 12.18 -9.80 -2.86
CA LEU A 137 12.41 -8.64 -3.73
C LEU A 137 13.90 -8.36 -3.94
N PHE A 138 14.68 -8.37 -2.87
CA PHE A 138 16.13 -8.14 -2.93
C PHE A 138 16.84 -9.12 -3.87
N HIS A 139 16.43 -10.39 -3.88
CA HIS A 139 17.04 -11.40 -4.76
C HIS A 139 16.82 -11.14 -6.26
N PHE A 140 15.84 -10.33 -6.68
CA PHE A 140 15.66 -9.97 -8.10
C PHE A 140 16.80 -9.13 -8.67
N PHE A 141 17.57 -8.45 -7.82
CA PHE A 141 18.60 -7.51 -8.26
C PHE A 141 19.92 -7.61 -7.48
N SER A 142 20.03 -8.54 -6.54
CA SER A 142 21.29 -8.84 -5.82
C SER A 142 22.29 -9.63 -6.69
N PHE A 143 22.71 -9.04 -7.81
CA PHE A 143 23.69 -9.61 -8.74
C PHE A 143 24.90 -8.70 -8.88
N ARG A 144 26.08 -9.28 -9.10
CA ARG A 144 27.29 -8.48 -9.35
C ARG A 144 27.17 -7.76 -10.70
N ASN A 145 27.88 -6.64 -10.85
CA ASN A 145 27.95 -5.91 -12.14
C ASN A 145 28.55 -6.76 -13.28
N SER A 146 29.33 -7.80 -12.94
CA SER A 146 29.87 -8.77 -13.90
C SER A 146 28.86 -9.84 -14.33
N GLU A 147 27.76 -9.98 -13.61
CA GLU A 147 26.75 -11.03 -13.81
C GLU A 147 25.53 -10.48 -14.55
N GLN A 148 24.83 -11.34 -15.26
CA GLN A 148 23.47 -11.06 -15.72
C GLN A 148 22.48 -11.55 -14.68
N ILE A 149 21.31 -10.93 -14.64
CA ILE A 149 20.22 -11.31 -13.75
C ILE A 149 19.72 -12.71 -14.13
N ASN A 150 19.86 -13.66 -13.21
CA ASN A 150 19.29 -14.99 -13.31
C ASN A 150 18.15 -15.14 -12.31
N LEU A 151 16.92 -15.22 -12.78
CA LEU A 151 15.75 -15.35 -11.92
C LEU A 151 15.43 -16.80 -11.53
N PHE A 152 16.10 -17.80 -12.10
CA PHE A 152 15.77 -19.21 -11.81
C PHE A 152 15.83 -19.56 -10.31
N PRO A 153 16.83 -19.12 -9.51
CA PRO A 153 16.85 -19.40 -8.07
C PRO A 153 15.64 -18.82 -7.31
N ILE A 154 15.08 -17.71 -7.79
CA ILE A 154 13.88 -17.09 -7.21
C ILE A 154 12.64 -17.91 -7.61
N PHE A 155 12.61 -18.39 -8.85
CA PHE A 155 11.54 -19.26 -9.32
C PHE A 155 11.50 -20.55 -8.50
N GLU A 156 12.63 -21.25 -8.42
CA GLU A 156 12.82 -22.48 -7.65
C GLU A 156 12.30 -22.34 -6.21
N LYS A 157 12.65 -21.25 -5.53
CA LYS A 157 12.35 -21.09 -4.11
C LYS A 157 10.96 -20.53 -3.82
N ASP A 158 10.52 -19.53 -4.57
CA ASP A 158 9.43 -18.65 -4.16
C ASP A 158 8.25 -18.60 -5.17
N ILE A 159 8.40 -19.21 -6.36
CA ILE A 159 7.35 -19.25 -7.40
C ILE A 159 6.88 -20.67 -7.68
N LEU A 160 7.76 -21.53 -8.18
CA LEU A 160 7.43 -22.89 -8.65
C LEU A 160 6.79 -23.80 -7.58
N PRO A 161 7.13 -23.68 -6.28
CA PRO A 161 6.43 -24.44 -5.25
C PRO A 161 4.94 -24.09 -5.12
N PHE A 162 4.47 -23.00 -5.72
CA PHE A 162 3.08 -22.53 -5.64
C PHE A 162 2.34 -22.58 -6.98
N VAL A 163 2.97 -23.13 -8.03
CA VAL A 163 2.33 -23.32 -9.33
C VAL A 163 1.94 -24.78 -9.49
N LEU A 164 0.65 -25.06 -9.30
CA LEU A 164 0.07 -26.39 -9.50
C LEU A 164 -0.14 -26.65 -10.98
N ASP A 165 0.45 -27.73 -11.48
CA ASP A 165 0.07 -28.29 -12.77
C ASP A 165 -1.13 -29.24 -12.60
N LYS A 166 -2.23 -28.92 -13.29
CA LYS A 166 -3.49 -29.68 -13.15
C LYS A 166 -3.43 -31.05 -13.82
N GLU A 167 -2.57 -31.22 -14.82
CA GLU A 167 -2.44 -32.49 -15.55
C GLU A 167 -1.69 -33.53 -14.73
N SER A 168 -0.55 -33.15 -14.14
CA SER A 168 0.25 -34.04 -13.31
C SER A 168 -0.28 -34.14 -11.87
N GLY A 169 -1.02 -33.12 -11.41
CA GLY A 169 -1.42 -32.98 -10.01
C GLY A 169 -0.27 -32.65 -9.05
N LEU A 170 0.87 -32.21 -9.58
CA LEU A 170 2.07 -31.83 -8.82
C LEU A 170 2.34 -30.34 -9.00
N HIS A 171 2.96 -29.72 -8.01
CA HIS A 171 3.55 -28.40 -8.20
C HIS A 171 4.83 -28.52 -9.02
N ILE A 172 5.12 -27.50 -9.82
CA ILE A 172 6.33 -27.50 -10.68
C ILE A 172 7.60 -27.63 -9.83
N GLY A 173 7.60 -27.09 -8.60
CA GLY A 173 8.70 -27.28 -7.64
C GLY A 173 8.93 -28.76 -7.29
N GLU A 174 7.87 -29.53 -7.03
CA GLU A 174 7.96 -30.97 -6.72
C GLU A 174 8.53 -31.77 -7.89
N MET A 175 8.19 -31.38 -9.13
CA MET A 175 8.78 -31.95 -10.33
C MET A 175 10.30 -31.71 -10.36
N TYR A 176 10.74 -30.49 -10.04
CA TYR A 176 12.15 -30.13 -10.02
C TYR A 176 12.93 -30.92 -8.96
N ASP A 177 12.37 -31.03 -7.74
CA ASP A 177 12.96 -31.82 -6.65
C ASP A 177 13.10 -33.30 -7.06
N THR A 178 12.05 -33.86 -7.68
CA THR A 178 12.08 -35.25 -8.18
C THR A 178 13.18 -35.45 -9.23
N ILE A 179 13.30 -34.52 -10.19
CA ILE A 179 14.32 -34.62 -11.25
C ILE A 179 15.74 -34.46 -10.69
N THR A 180 15.93 -33.56 -9.72
CA THR A 180 17.27 -33.23 -9.19
C THR A 180 17.75 -34.17 -8.10
N SER A 181 16.84 -34.84 -7.37
CA SER A 181 17.18 -35.78 -6.30
C SER A 181 18.00 -36.97 -6.77
N SER A 182 17.70 -37.52 -7.95
CA SER A 182 18.38 -38.70 -8.48
C SER A 182 18.20 -38.86 -10.00
N VAL A 183 19.32 -38.98 -10.72
CA VAL A 183 19.30 -39.27 -12.16
C VAL A 183 18.92 -40.73 -12.38
N ILE A 184 17.76 -40.97 -13.00
CA ILE A 184 17.25 -42.33 -13.23
C ILE A 184 17.93 -42.98 -14.45
N LYS A 185 18.71 -44.03 -14.20
CA LYS A 185 19.46 -44.79 -15.22
C LYS A 185 19.01 -46.23 -15.30
N LYS A 186 19.03 -46.80 -16.52
CA LYS A 186 18.92 -48.24 -16.78
C LYS A 186 20.22 -48.70 -17.44
N ALA A 187 20.99 -49.52 -16.72
CA ALA A 187 22.40 -49.77 -17.03
C ALA A 187 23.19 -48.45 -17.10
N ASN A 188 23.93 -48.22 -18.19
CA ASN A 188 24.76 -47.02 -18.36
C ASN A 188 24.04 -45.86 -19.09
N LYS A 189 22.73 -45.97 -19.36
CA LYS A 189 21.96 -44.95 -20.08
C LYS A 189 20.86 -44.37 -19.20
N VAL A 190 20.62 -43.07 -19.34
CA VAL A 190 19.46 -42.40 -18.76
C VAL A 190 18.19 -42.93 -19.42
N THR A 191 17.14 -43.13 -18.63
CA THR A 191 15.86 -43.64 -19.13
C THR A 191 15.16 -42.62 -20.03
N LYS A 192 14.33 -43.09 -20.97
CA LYS A 192 13.52 -42.20 -21.80
C LYS A 192 12.54 -41.41 -20.93
N ASP A 193 11.91 -42.08 -19.98
CA ASP A 193 10.94 -41.47 -19.05
C ASP A 193 11.57 -40.29 -18.28
N TYR A 194 12.81 -40.42 -17.81
CA TYR A 194 13.51 -39.31 -17.15
C TYR A 194 13.77 -38.12 -18.09
N LEU A 195 14.12 -38.37 -19.35
CA LEU A 195 14.29 -37.30 -20.34
C LEU A 195 12.94 -36.63 -20.66
N SER A 196 11.86 -37.41 -20.78
CA SER A 196 10.51 -36.88 -20.96
C SER A 196 10.04 -36.05 -19.76
N ASN A 197 10.41 -36.43 -18.53
CA ASN A 197 10.13 -35.62 -17.34
C ASN A 197 10.86 -34.26 -17.38
N ILE A 198 12.12 -34.23 -17.86
CA ILE A 198 12.86 -32.98 -18.08
C ILE A 198 12.18 -32.12 -19.15
N GLU A 199 11.75 -32.72 -20.26
CA GLU A 199 11.04 -32.01 -21.33
C GLU A 199 9.73 -31.41 -20.82
N TYR A 200 8.94 -32.19 -20.07
CA TYR A 200 7.69 -31.73 -19.48
C TYR A 200 7.91 -30.58 -18.48
N PHE A 201 8.90 -30.73 -17.59
CA PHE A 201 9.29 -29.65 -16.68
C PHE A 201 9.65 -28.36 -17.43
N ASN A 202 10.48 -28.46 -18.48
CA ASN A 202 10.86 -27.29 -19.28
C ASN A 202 9.66 -26.62 -19.97
N MET A 203 8.69 -27.41 -20.44
CA MET A 203 7.44 -26.90 -21.01
C MET A 203 6.64 -26.12 -19.96
N GLN A 204 6.51 -26.66 -18.75
CA GLN A 204 5.78 -25.98 -17.67
C GLN A 204 6.44 -24.66 -17.25
N ILE A 205 7.77 -24.61 -17.12
CA ILE A 205 8.47 -23.34 -16.85
C ILE A 205 8.26 -22.35 -17.99
N SER A 206 8.28 -22.81 -19.25
CA SER A 206 8.04 -21.96 -20.41
C SER A 206 6.64 -21.33 -20.35
N ASN A 207 5.61 -22.11 -20.00
CA ASN A 207 4.24 -21.61 -19.82
C ASN A 207 4.16 -20.51 -18.75
N VAL A 208 4.81 -20.72 -17.59
CA VAL A 208 4.86 -19.70 -16.51
C VAL A 208 5.57 -18.43 -16.99
N VAL A 209 6.69 -18.58 -17.70
CA VAL A 209 7.45 -17.45 -18.27
C VAL A 209 6.63 -16.69 -19.31
N GLU A 210 5.87 -17.39 -20.15
CA GLU A 210 4.97 -16.79 -21.13
C GLU A 210 3.84 -16.02 -20.46
N GLU A 211 3.20 -16.57 -19.43
CA GLU A 211 2.16 -15.87 -18.67
C GLU A 211 2.68 -14.57 -18.03
N ILE A 212 3.90 -14.60 -17.48
CA ILE A 212 4.56 -13.41 -16.96
C ILE A 212 4.80 -12.39 -18.08
N ASN A 213 5.36 -12.83 -19.21
CA ASN A 213 5.67 -11.96 -20.35
C ASN A 213 4.42 -11.30 -20.94
N LEU A 214 3.25 -11.94 -20.86
CA LEU A 214 1.98 -11.38 -21.32
C LEU A 214 1.49 -10.21 -20.46
N ARG A 215 1.82 -10.16 -19.16
CA ARG A 215 1.21 -9.20 -18.21
C ARG A 215 2.19 -8.26 -17.53
N ALA A 216 3.45 -8.64 -17.32
CA ALA A 216 4.38 -7.90 -16.47
C ALA A 216 4.65 -6.47 -16.97
N SER A 217 4.81 -6.28 -18.29
CA SER A 217 5.04 -4.95 -18.88
C SER A 217 3.83 -4.03 -18.69
N ASP A 218 2.63 -4.57 -18.89
CA ASP A 218 1.38 -3.82 -18.76
C ASP A 218 1.10 -3.45 -17.30
N LEU A 219 1.34 -4.38 -16.37
CA LEU A 219 1.24 -4.10 -14.94
C LEU A 219 2.20 -3.00 -14.50
N TYR A 220 3.46 -3.07 -14.93
CA TYR A 220 4.43 -2.01 -14.66
C TYR A 220 3.92 -0.67 -15.20
N CYS A 221 3.53 -0.63 -16.47
CA CYS A 221 3.13 0.61 -17.13
C CYS A 221 1.84 1.21 -16.55
N ALA A 222 0.89 0.37 -16.13
CA ALA A 222 -0.39 0.81 -15.59
C ALA A 222 -0.32 1.26 -14.13
N TYR A 223 0.53 0.63 -13.31
CA TYR A 223 0.47 0.79 -11.86
C TYR A 223 1.73 1.38 -11.22
N PHE A 224 2.91 1.12 -11.78
CA PHE A 224 4.17 1.46 -11.12
C PHE A 224 5.01 2.51 -11.85
N LYS A 225 4.75 2.73 -13.14
CA LYS A 225 5.43 3.73 -13.95
C LYS A 225 5.25 5.15 -13.37
N GLU A 226 6.30 5.95 -13.39
CA GLU A 226 6.24 7.39 -13.14
C GLU A 226 5.87 8.15 -14.42
N ASP A 227 5.06 9.21 -14.32
CA ASP A 227 4.57 9.97 -15.48
C ASP A 227 5.72 10.52 -16.35
N THR A 228 6.83 10.87 -15.71
CA THR A 228 8.04 11.43 -16.36
C THR A 228 8.94 10.39 -17.01
N HIS A 229 8.71 9.08 -16.78
CA HIS A 229 9.59 8.02 -17.25
C HIS A 229 9.07 7.36 -18.53
N SER A 230 9.97 6.74 -19.31
CA SER A 230 9.58 5.90 -20.45
C SER A 230 8.84 4.63 -20.00
N LYS A 231 8.02 4.06 -20.91
CA LYS A 231 7.47 2.71 -20.69
C LYS A 231 8.60 1.68 -20.67
N LEU A 232 8.39 0.60 -19.93
CA LEU A 232 9.30 -0.53 -19.90
C LEU A 232 8.67 -1.75 -20.56
N LYS A 233 9.47 -2.45 -21.35
CA LYS A 233 9.18 -3.80 -21.82
C LYS A 233 10.03 -4.76 -21.00
N ILE A 234 9.37 -5.59 -20.20
CA ILE A 234 9.96 -6.58 -19.31
C ILE A 234 9.78 -7.95 -19.95
N VAL A 235 10.88 -8.64 -20.24
CA VAL A 235 10.87 -9.95 -20.90
C VAL A 235 11.75 -10.93 -20.16
N LEU A 236 11.19 -12.09 -19.84
CA LEU A 236 11.89 -13.24 -19.30
C LEU A 236 12.20 -14.24 -20.42
N TYR A 237 13.44 -14.70 -20.48
CA TYR A 237 13.88 -15.71 -21.44
C TYR A 237 14.24 -17.02 -20.75
N TYR A 238 13.52 -18.07 -21.14
CA TYR A 238 13.79 -19.46 -20.81
C TYR A 238 13.69 -20.25 -22.12
N GLN A 239 14.81 -20.60 -22.75
CA GLN A 239 14.83 -21.25 -24.08
C GLN A 239 15.80 -22.44 -24.15
N SER A 240 15.69 -23.25 -25.21
CA SER A 240 16.61 -24.36 -25.45
C SER A 240 18.05 -23.89 -25.61
N THR A 241 18.99 -24.73 -25.17
CA THR A 241 20.43 -24.58 -25.41
C THR A 241 20.82 -24.65 -26.89
N ALA A 242 19.97 -25.22 -27.75
CA ALA A 242 20.22 -25.31 -29.19
C ALA A 242 19.91 -24.01 -29.95
N SER A 243 19.09 -23.11 -29.39
CA SER A 243 18.68 -21.85 -30.00
C SER A 243 19.53 -20.65 -29.59
N LYS A 244 20.74 -20.87 -29.06
CA LYS A 244 21.62 -19.81 -28.56
C LYS A 244 22.22 -18.97 -29.70
N SER A 245 22.46 -17.69 -29.40
CA SER A 245 23.41 -16.90 -30.16
C SER A 245 24.83 -17.45 -29.95
N PRO A 246 25.71 -17.47 -30.98
CA PRO A 246 27.08 -18.00 -30.87
C PRO A 246 27.92 -17.44 -29.72
N ASN A 247 27.55 -16.25 -29.20
CA ASN A 247 28.26 -15.56 -28.12
C ASN A 247 27.68 -15.81 -26.70
N ASP A 248 26.65 -16.65 -26.54
CA ASP A 248 26.08 -16.98 -25.23
C ASP A 248 26.42 -18.41 -24.80
N SER A 249 27.29 -18.55 -23.80
CA SER A 249 27.74 -19.85 -23.31
C SER A 249 26.76 -20.53 -22.33
N ARG A 250 25.70 -19.84 -21.88
CA ARG A 250 24.86 -20.31 -20.76
C ARG A 250 23.78 -21.29 -21.20
N GLN A 251 23.43 -22.21 -20.31
CA GLN A 251 22.34 -23.16 -20.54
C GLN A 251 21.06 -22.66 -19.88
N TYR A 252 20.05 -22.35 -20.69
CA TYR A 252 18.81 -21.71 -20.25
C TYR A 252 17.83 -22.75 -19.69
N TRP A 253 17.46 -23.76 -20.48
CA TRP A 253 16.64 -24.89 -20.01
C TRP A 253 17.41 -25.92 -19.20
N LEU A 254 16.66 -26.69 -18.41
CA LEU A 254 17.16 -27.88 -17.72
C LEU A 254 17.52 -28.95 -18.75
N GLU A 255 18.72 -29.48 -18.66
CA GLU A 255 19.25 -30.47 -19.59
C GLU A 255 20.23 -31.40 -18.90
N TYR A 256 20.14 -32.70 -19.19
CA TYR A 256 21.15 -33.67 -18.83
C TYR A 256 22.14 -33.87 -19.99
N ASN A 257 23.25 -33.13 -19.96
CA ASN A 257 24.22 -33.16 -21.06
C ASN A 257 25.68 -32.99 -20.58
N ASN A 258 26.62 -33.09 -21.51
CA ASN A 258 28.04 -32.86 -21.25
C ASN A 258 28.22 -31.39 -20.86
N PHE A 259 28.74 -31.15 -19.65
CA PHE A 259 29.02 -29.80 -19.17
C PHE A 259 30.38 -29.31 -19.69
N THR A 260 30.61 -27.99 -19.61
CA THR A 260 31.89 -27.38 -20.00
C THR A 260 32.83 -27.36 -18.80
N ASP A 261 33.95 -28.07 -18.92
CA ASP A 261 35.08 -28.02 -17.99
C ASP A 261 36.04 -26.89 -18.38
N TYR A 262 36.60 -26.19 -17.39
CA TYR A 262 37.64 -25.18 -17.60
C TYR A 262 38.98 -25.76 -17.18
N VAL A 263 39.80 -26.15 -18.16
CA VAL A 263 41.09 -26.79 -17.92
C VAL A 263 42.20 -25.77 -18.17
N ASN A 264 43.19 -25.73 -17.27
CA ASN A 264 44.38 -24.92 -17.49
C ASN A 264 45.32 -25.65 -18.46
N GLU A 265 45.37 -25.20 -19.70
CA GLU A 265 46.32 -25.67 -20.70
C GLU A 265 47.39 -24.60 -20.91
N ASN A 266 48.62 -24.89 -20.46
CA ASN A 266 49.78 -24.02 -20.62
C ASN A 266 49.57 -22.57 -20.10
N GLY A 267 48.88 -22.41 -18.96
CA GLY A 267 48.63 -21.10 -18.36
C GLY A 267 47.41 -20.36 -18.90
N LYS A 268 46.69 -20.93 -19.88
CA LYS A 268 45.40 -20.42 -20.36
C LYS A 268 44.27 -21.32 -19.90
N ILE A 269 43.22 -20.71 -19.35
CA ILE A 269 41.97 -21.41 -19.03
C ILE A 269 41.22 -21.65 -20.35
N VAL A 270 41.12 -22.91 -20.76
CA VAL A 270 40.43 -23.33 -21.99
C VAL A 270 39.16 -24.09 -21.63
N ALA A 271 38.05 -23.71 -22.24
CA ALA A 271 36.78 -24.42 -22.13
C ALA A 271 36.83 -25.72 -22.95
N LYS A 272 36.72 -26.88 -22.29
CA LYS A 272 36.61 -28.20 -22.92
C LYS A 272 35.30 -28.85 -22.55
N GLN A 273 34.67 -29.54 -23.49
CA GLN A 273 33.45 -30.28 -23.21
C GLN A 273 33.80 -31.56 -22.43
N SER A 274 33.18 -31.73 -21.26
CA SER A 274 33.42 -32.88 -20.40
C SER A 274 32.98 -34.18 -21.06
N LYS A 275 33.63 -35.29 -20.71
CA LYS A 275 33.19 -36.64 -21.14
C LYS A 275 31.98 -37.14 -20.32
N TYR A 276 31.72 -36.52 -19.18
CA TYR A 276 30.64 -36.90 -18.28
C TYR A 276 29.42 -36.00 -18.50
N LYS A 277 28.24 -36.61 -18.43
CA LYS A 277 26.97 -35.89 -18.45
C LYS A 277 26.53 -35.57 -17.03
N ALA A 278 26.05 -34.35 -16.84
CA ALA A 278 25.46 -33.92 -15.59
C ALA A 278 24.21 -33.09 -15.90
N LEU A 279 23.34 -32.98 -14.90
CA LEU A 279 22.25 -32.02 -14.93
C LEU A 279 22.82 -30.61 -14.74
N ASN A 280 22.42 -29.67 -15.58
CA ASN A 280 22.80 -28.28 -15.42
C ASN A 280 21.92 -27.56 -14.39
N LYS A 281 22.31 -26.33 -14.04
CA LYS A 281 21.42 -25.38 -13.37
C LYS A 281 20.73 -24.52 -14.42
N PRO A 282 19.38 -24.48 -14.46
CA PRO A 282 18.68 -23.64 -15.42
C PRO A 282 18.92 -22.14 -15.19
N PHE A 283 18.63 -21.35 -16.23
CA PHE A 283 18.85 -19.92 -16.26
C PHE A 283 17.65 -19.20 -16.86
N ILE A 284 17.03 -18.31 -16.09
CA ILE A 284 15.95 -17.42 -16.56
C ILE A 284 16.52 -16.01 -16.65
N ARG A 285 16.72 -15.51 -17.87
CA ARG A 285 17.26 -14.16 -18.09
C ARG A 285 16.16 -13.12 -17.98
N LEU A 286 16.42 -12.05 -17.23
CA LEU A 286 15.64 -10.82 -17.31
C LEU A 286 16.24 -9.86 -18.33
N GLU A 287 15.44 -9.42 -19.29
CA GLU A 287 15.73 -8.29 -20.17
C GLU A 287 14.71 -7.18 -19.96
N VAL A 288 15.20 -5.96 -19.90
CA VAL A 288 14.35 -4.76 -19.78
C VAL A 288 14.72 -3.82 -20.90
N SER A 289 13.73 -3.29 -21.61
CA SER A 289 13.90 -2.29 -22.65
C SER A 289 13.08 -1.03 -22.35
N GLU A 290 13.59 0.13 -22.73
CA GLU A 290 12.92 1.42 -22.60
C GLU A 290 12.36 1.87 -23.96
N GLU A 291 11.13 2.38 -23.98
CA GLU A 291 10.52 3.01 -25.14
C GLU A 291 11.17 4.39 -25.39
N LEU A 292 11.64 4.61 -26.61
CA LEU A 292 12.18 5.89 -27.08
C LEU A 292 11.08 6.76 -27.69
N GLU A 293 11.35 8.05 -27.91
CA GLU A 293 10.39 9.01 -28.45
C GLU A 293 9.88 8.64 -29.85
N ASP A 294 10.69 7.92 -30.64
CA ASP A 294 10.32 7.41 -31.96
C ASP A 294 9.49 6.11 -31.91
N GLY A 295 9.15 5.63 -30.71
CA GLY A 295 8.43 4.38 -30.47
C GLY A 295 9.29 3.12 -30.56
N SER A 296 10.59 3.25 -30.82
CA SER A 296 11.52 2.11 -30.82
C SER A 296 11.91 1.71 -29.40
N TRP A 297 12.41 0.47 -29.24
CA TRP A 297 12.81 -0.07 -27.93
C TRP A 297 14.31 -0.17 -27.81
N ARG A 298 14.86 0.39 -26.73
CA ARG A 298 16.29 0.29 -26.39
C ARG A 298 16.50 -0.67 -25.23
N VAL A 299 17.23 -1.76 -25.48
CA VAL A 299 17.60 -2.74 -24.44
C VAL A 299 18.53 -2.09 -23.41
N VAL A 300 18.24 -2.32 -22.13
CA VAL A 300 19.09 -1.95 -20.99
C VAL A 300 19.96 -3.16 -20.63
N PRO A 301 21.27 -3.15 -20.96
CA PRO A 301 22.11 -4.36 -20.89
C PRO A 301 22.35 -4.86 -19.47
N LYS A 302 22.22 -4.01 -18.45
CA LYS A 302 22.39 -4.35 -17.03
C LYS A 302 21.40 -3.57 -16.16
N PRO A 303 20.13 -4.00 -16.07
CA PRO A 303 19.10 -3.28 -15.33
C PRO A 303 19.51 -3.00 -13.88
N GLN A 304 20.17 -3.94 -13.21
CA GLN A 304 20.60 -3.82 -11.81
C GLN A 304 21.67 -2.75 -11.56
N ALA A 305 22.45 -2.37 -12.58
CA ALA A 305 23.47 -1.31 -12.49
C ALA A 305 22.96 0.05 -13.00
N TYR A 306 21.89 0.04 -13.80
CA TYR A 306 21.35 1.23 -14.45
C TYR A 306 20.17 1.83 -13.68
N PHE A 307 19.28 1.00 -13.15
CA PHE A 307 18.10 1.44 -12.42
C PHE A 307 18.36 1.56 -10.91
N ASN A 308 17.65 2.49 -10.28
CA ASN A 308 17.61 2.58 -8.83
C ASN A 308 16.80 1.43 -8.22
N GLU A 309 16.94 1.23 -6.91
CA GLU A 309 16.27 0.14 -6.18
C GLU A 309 14.74 0.23 -6.28
N ALA A 310 14.18 1.44 -6.33
CA ALA A 310 12.75 1.64 -6.45
C ALA A 310 12.20 1.08 -7.78
N LYS A 311 12.85 1.39 -8.90
CA LYS A 311 12.47 0.91 -10.23
C LYS A 311 12.70 -0.60 -10.37
N LEU A 312 13.77 -1.13 -9.78
CA LEU A 312 14.02 -2.58 -9.72
C LEU A 312 12.95 -3.33 -8.90
N THR A 313 12.55 -2.76 -7.77
CA THR A 313 11.48 -3.30 -6.93
C THR A 313 10.14 -3.27 -7.65
N ALA A 314 9.82 -2.20 -8.37
CA ALA A 314 8.63 -2.12 -9.21
C ALA A 314 8.62 -3.19 -10.32
N ILE A 315 9.75 -3.46 -10.97
CA ILE A 315 9.90 -4.54 -11.95
C ILE A 315 9.67 -5.91 -11.29
N ALA A 316 10.29 -6.15 -10.12
CA ALA A 316 10.13 -7.40 -9.37
C ALA A 316 8.66 -7.64 -8.96
N LEU A 317 7.98 -6.61 -8.48
CA LEU A 317 6.55 -6.66 -8.15
C LEU A 317 5.68 -6.89 -9.39
N SER A 318 6.01 -6.27 -10.52
CA SER A 318 5.27 -6.49 -11.76
C SER A 318 5.38 -7.93 -12.25
N ILE A 319 6.59 -8.53 -12.16
CA ILE A 319 6.81 -9.94 -12.48
C ILE A 319 6.02 -10.84 -11.51
N ARG A 320 6.07 -10.56 -10.20
CA ARG A 320 5.37 -11.36 -9.21
C ARG A 320 3.85 -11.26 -9.34
N PHE A 321 3.32 -10.05 -9.57
CA PHE A 321 1.89 -9.81 -9.69
C PHE A 321 1.31 -10.26 -11.03
N ALA A 322 2.14 -10.48 -12.06
CA ALA A 322 1.69 -11.06 -13.33
C ALA A 322 1.09 -12.47 -13.17
N LEU A 323 1.52 -13.19 -12.14
CA LEU A 323 1.03 -14.53 -11.78
C LEU A 323 -0.25 -14.51 -10.93
N LEU A 324 -0.76 -13.32 -10.55
CA LEU A 324 -2.04 -13.24 -9.86
C LEU A 324 -3.17 -13.46 -10.87
N ASN A 325 -4.11 -14.33 -10.51
CA ASN A 325 -5.34 -14.48 -11.26
C ASN A 325 -6.31 -13.37 -10.84
N LEU A 326 -6.36 -12.31 -11.65
CA LEU A 326 -7.21 -11.15 -11.42
C LEU A 326 -8.60 -11.28 -12.09
N ASP A 327 -8.87 -12.36 -12.82
CA ASP A 327 -10.06 -12.48 -13.66
C ASP A 327 -11.26 -13.07 -12.90
N ALA A 328 -11.03 -13.90 -11.88
CA ALA A 328 -12.07 -14.44 -11.02
C ALA A 328 -11.59 -14.62 -9.56
N PRO A 329 -12.44 -14.34 -8.56
CA PRO A 329 -12.15 -14.72 -7.18
C PRO A 329 -12.25 -16.25 -7.03
N GLU A 330 -11.22 -16.90 -6.50
CA GLU A 330 -11.34 -18.27 -5.96
C GLU A 330 -11.38 -18.23 -4.43
N ASP A 331 -11.99 -19.26 -3.85
CA ASP A 331 -12.26 -19.39 -2.43
C ASP A 331 -10.94 -19.53 -1.63
N GLY A 332 -10.65 -18.60 -0.70
CA GLY A 332 -9.50 -18.72 0.23
C GLY A 332 -8.18 -18.06 -0.18
N ARG A 333 -8.17 -17.29 -1.27
CA ARG A 333 -6.96 -16.59 -1.73
C ARG A 333 -6.52 -15.44 -0.82
N PHE A 334 -5.22 -15.37 -0.52
CA PHE A 334 -4.65 -14.25 0.23
C PHE A 334 -3.23 -13.89 -0.19
N LEU A 335 -2.81 -12.65 0.09
CA LEU A 335 -1.45 -12.15 -0.01
C LEU A 335 -0.91 -11.90 1.41
N ALA A 336 0.19 -12.57 1.76
CA ALA A 336 0.95 -12.27 2.96
C ALA A 336 2.21 -11.49 2.57
N LEU A 337 2.33 -10.26 3.09
CA LEU A 337 3.31 -9.27 2.66
C LEU A 337 4.15 -8.82 3.86
N ASP A 338 5.41 -9.24 3.94
CA ASP A 338 6.30 -8.89 5.07
C ASP A 338 7.37 -7.89 4.66
N ASP A 339 7.23 -6.67 5.17
CA ASP A 339 8.26 -5.63 5.06
C ASP A 339 8.68 -5.33 3.61
N MET A 340 7.74 -5.43 2.67
CA MET A 340 8.00 -5.35 1.23
C MET A 340 8.50 -3.97 0.75
N LEU A 341 8.02 -2.88 1.36
CA LEU A 341 8.14 -1.54 0.78
C LEU A 341 9.22 -0.66 1.41
N ILE A 342 10.16 -1.25 2.15
CA ILE A 342 11.15 -0.49 2.95
C ILE A 342 12.02 0.39 2.05
N SER A 343 12.50 -0.16 0.92
CA SER A 343 13.42 0.54 0.02
C SER A 343 12.76 1.40 -1.05
N LEU A 344 11.42 1.45 -1.07
CA LEU A 344 10.67 2.36 -1.94
C LEU A 344 10.55 3.74 -1.31
N ASP A 345 10.55 4.79 -2.13
CA ASP A 345 10.16 6.14 -1.71
C ASP A 345 8.63 6.27 -1.56
N MET A 346 8.14 7.41 -1.04
CA MET A 346 6.71 7.59 -0.77
C MET A 346 5.83 7.61 -2.02
N SER A 347 6.33 8.12 -3.15
CA SER A 347 5.58 8.09 -4.42
C SER A 347 5.37 6.65 -4.90
N ASN A 348 6.41 5.82 -4.89
CA ASN A 348 6.28 4.41 -5.29
C ASN A 348 5.51 3.57 -4.25
N ARG A 349 5.66 3.85 -2.95
CA ARG A 349 4.84 3.21 -1.90
C ARG A 349 3.36 3.44 -2.12
N THR A 350 2.97 4.67 -2.45
CA THR A 350 1.57 5.03 -2.69
C THR A 350 0.98 4.22 -3.85
N LYS A 351 1.74 4.05 -4.95
CA LYS A 351 1.33 3.21 -6.09
C LYS A 351 1.09 1.75 -5.70
N VAL A 352 1.97 1.18 -4.89
CA VAL A 352 1.79 -0.21 -4.40
C VAL A 352 0.59 -0.31 -3.47
N ILE A 353 0.37 0.65 -2.58
CA ILE A 353 -0.84 0.70 -1.75
C ILE A 353 -2.10 0.73 -2.62
N ASP A 354 -2.14 1.62 -3.61
CA ASP A 354 -3.31 1.77 -4.49
C ASP A 354 -3.57 0.48 -5.30
N PHE A 355 -2.52 -0.19 -5.78
CA PHE A 355 -2.64 -1.51 -6.41
C PHE A 355 -3.20 -2.57 -5.44
N LEU A 356 -2.67 -2.65 -4.22
CA LEU A 356 -3.14 -3.58 -3.19
C LEU A 356 -4.62 -3.35 -2.86
N LEU A 357 -5.03 -2.11 -2.65
CA LEU A 357 -6.44 -1.77 -2.41
C LEU A 357 -7.33 -2.17 -3.59
N ARG A 358 -6.85 -2.01 -4.83
CA ARG A 358 -7.58 -2.39 -6.03
C ARG A 358 -7.82 -3.90 -6.17
N ILE A 359 -6.94 -4.74 -5.63
CA ILE A 359 -7.08 -6.20 -5.69
C ILE A 359 -7.69 -6.80 -4.41
N SER A 360 -8.04 -5.97 -3.43
CA SER A 360 -8.55 -6.40 -2.12
C SER A 360 -9.89 -7.14 -2.20
N ASP A 361 -10.67 -6.94 -3.25
CA ASP A 361 -11.90 -7.69 -3.51
C ASP A 361 -11.64 -9.12 -4.03
N LYS A 362 -10.44 -9.39 -4.55
CA LYS A 362 -10.03 -10.67 -5.16
C LYS A 362 -9.12 -11.50 -4.26
N TYR A 363 -8.32 -10.83 -3.43
CA TYR A 363 -7.40 -11.47 -2.50
C TYR A 363 -7.50 -10.80 -1.13
N LYS A 364 -7.54 -11.60 -0.06
CA LYS A 364 -7.32 -11.07 1.30
C LYS A 364 -5.89 -10.58 1.44
N ILE A 365 -5.68 -9.49 2.16
CA ILE A 365 -4.36 -8.83 2.24
C ILE A 365 -3.94 -8.83 3.68
N TYR A 366 -2.82 -9.48 3.98
CA TYR A 366 -2.17 -9.49 5.28
C TYR A 366 -0.82 -8.79 5.14
N LEU A 367 -0.82 -7.48 5.43
CA LEU A 367 0.35 -6.64 5.32
C LEU A 367 0.99 -6.42 6.68
N PHE A 368 2.28 -6.73 6.75
CA PHE A 368 3.11 -6.64 7.92
C PHE A 368 4.20 -5.60 7.65
N THR A 369 4.27 -4.53 8.45
CA THR A 369 5.32 -3.52 8.31
C THR A 369 5.94 -3.10 9.64
N HIS A 370 7.24 -2.78 9.65
CA HIS A 370 7.89 -2.07 10.75
C HIS A 370 7.95 -0.55 10.54
N ASP A 371 7.51 -0.06 9.39
CA ASP A 371 7.50 1.36 9.07
C ASP A 371 6.18 1.98 9.54
N LYS A 372 6.25 2.81 10.60
CA LYS A 372 5.07 3.43 11.20
C LYS A 372 4.40 4.43 10.27
N ILE A 373 5.19 5.14 9.46
CA ILE A 373 4.69 6.13 8.49
C ILE A 373 3.90 5.41 7.40
N LEU A 374 4.44 4.31 6.88
CA LEU A 374 3.74 3.47 5.90
C LEU A 374 2.44 2.88 6.46
N PHE A 375 2.49 2.39 7.69
CA PHE A 375 1.31 1.87 8.38
C PHE A 375 0.21 2.94 8.51
N ASP A 376 0.55 4.13 9.02
CA ASP A 376 -0.42 5.21 9.22
C ASP A 376 -0.98 5.73 7.88
N LEU A 377 -0.13 5.83 6.84
CA LEU A 377 -0.54 6.19 5.48
C LEU A 377 -1.53 5.16 4.89
N MET A 378 -1.23 3.87 5.00
CA MET A 378 -2.10 2.82 4.49
C MET A 378 -3.43 2.78 5.24
N LYS A 379 -3.40 2.88 6.58
CA LYS A 379 -4.61 2.97 7.41
C LYS A 379 -5.49 4.14 7.00
N MET A 380 -4.90 5.33 6.83
CA MET A 380 -5.61 6.52 6.34
C MET A 380 -6.28 6.28 4.98
N ARG A 381 -5.55 5.69 4.01
CA ARG A 381 -6.08 5.38 2.67
C ARG A 381 -7.22 4.37 2.71
N ILE A 382 -7.12 3.34 3.56
CA ILE A 382 -8.18 2.33 3.77
C ILE A 382 -9.45 3.00 4.30
N GLU A 383 -9.31 3.84 5.34
CA GLU A 383 -10.43 4.55 5.96
C GLU A 383 -11.11 5.54 5.00
N GLN A 384 -10.33 6.28 4.21
CA GLN A 384 -10.85 7.22 3.20
C GLN A 384 -11.68 6.53 2.13
N ASN A 385 -11.26 5.34 1.68
CA ASN A 385 -11.97 4.54 0.68
C ASN A 385 -13.15 3.73 1.27
N LYS A 386 -13.47 3.91 2.57
CA LYS A 386 -14.56 3.22 3.29
C LYS A 386 -14.48 1.69 3.22
N HIS A 387 -13.28 1.13 3.15
CA HIS A 387 -13.10 -0.32 3.25
C HIS A 387 -13.23 -0.74 4.73
N SER A 388 -14.44 -1.09 5.17
CA SER A 388 -14.72 -1.54 6.53
C SER A 388 -14.23 -2.96 6.85
N ASP A 389 -13.63 -3.65 5.87
CA ASP A 389 -13.20 -5.04 5.94
C ASP A 389 -11.73 -5.22 6.39
N TRP A 390 -11.19 -4.28 7.17
CA TRP A 390 -9.79 -4.30 7.65
C TRP A 390 -9.69 -4.36 9.18
N CYS A 391 -8.71 -5.14 9.66
CA CYS A 391 -8.23 -5.17 11.02
C CYS A 391 -6.87 -4.48 11.11
N PHE A 392 -6.70 -3.64 12.13
CA PHE A 392 -5.45 -2.92 12.38
C PHE A 392 -4.86 -3.39 13.71
N TYR A 393 -3.60 -3.83 13.69
CA TYR A 393 -2.89 -4.25 14.89
C TYR A 393 -1.52 -3.57 15.00
N GLU A 394 -1.07 -3.37 16.23
CA GLU A 394 0.28 -2.95 16.59
C GLU A 394 0.91 -4.03 17.47
N MET A 395 2.19 -4.34 17.25
CA MET A 395 2.89 -5.44 17.89
C MET A 395 4.21 -4.96 18.51
N TYR A 396 4.41 -5.29 19.78
CA TYR A 396 5.54 -4.83 20.59
C TYR A 396 6.17 -5.99 21.34
N THR A 397 7.40 -5.80 21.82
CA THR A 397 8.09 -6.76 22.69
C THR A 397 7.95 -6.31 24.14
N ASP A 398 7.48 -7.20 25.01
CA ASP A 398 7.59 -7.01 26.47
C ASP A 398 9.06 -6.97 26.88
N GLU A 399 9.56 -5.84 27.38
CA GLU A 399 10.96 -5.68 27.82
C GLU A 399 11.38 -6.70 28.89
N LYS A 400 10.44 -7.16 29.73
CA LYS A 400 10.76 -8.07 30.84
C LYS A 400 10.87 -9.52 30.41
N ASN A 401 9.93 -9.98 29.58
CA ASN A 401 9.81 -11.39 29.22
C ASN A 401 10.16 -11.67 27.75
N HIS A 402 10.50 -10.65 26.97
CA HIS A 402 10.74 -10.72 25.53
C HIS A 402 9.59 -11.41 24.77
N LYS A 403 8.36 -11.19 25.25
CA LYS A 403 7.15 -11.79 24.71
C LYS A 403 6.46 -10.83 23.74
N PRO A 404 5.98 -11.30 22.58
CA PRO A 404 5.16 -10.48 21.70
C PRO A 404 3.84 -10.08 22.36
N ILE A 405 3.55 -8.79 22.36
CA ILE A 405 2.26 -8.21 22.75
C ILE A 405 1.62 -7.67 21.48
N VAL A 406 0.38 -8.08 21.21
CA VAL A 406 -0.42 -7.54 20.11
C VAL A 406 -1.56 -6.72 20.68
N LEU A 407 -1.69 -5.49 20.17
CA LEU A 407 -2.70 -4.52 20.53
C LEU A 407 -3.51 -4.20 19.28
N LEU A 408 -4.81 -3.97 19.43
CA LEU A 408 -5.57 -3.33 18.37
C LEU A 408 -4.96 -1.95 18.12
N SER A 409 -4.63 -1.66 16.86
CA SER A 409 -4.20 -0.32 16.46
C SER A 409 -5.43 0.54 16.36
N ASP A 410 -5.85 0.98 17.53
CA ASP A 410 -6.87 1.97 17.72
C ASP A 410 -6.38 3.34 17.22
N THR A 411 -7.27 4.13 16.60
CA THR A 411 -7.00 5.55 16.33
C THR A 411 -6.65 6.24 17.65
N TYR A 412 -6.02 7.43 17.63
CA TYR A 412 -5.82 8.16 18.89
C TYR A 412 -7.14 8.35 19.64
N TYR A 413 -8.25 8.48 18.91
CA TYR A 413 -9.59 8.51 19.46
C TYR A 413 -9.99 7.20 20.14
N SER A 414 -9.80 6.02 19.52
CA SER A 414 -10.14 4.76 20.19
C SER A 414 -9.16 4.40 21.31
N LYS A 415 -7.88 4.78 21.22
CA LYS A 415 -6.92 4.71 22.35
C LYS A 415 -7.41 5.58 23.53
N ALA A 416 -7.90 6.78 23.25
CA ALA A 416 -8.49 7.64 24.28
C ALA A 416 -9.73 7.00 24.92
N CYS A 417 -10.60 6.38 24.11
CA CYS A 417 -11.77 5.66 24.61
C CYS A 417 -11.39 4.45 25.49
N TYR A 418 -10.36 3.70 25.11
CA TYR A 418 -9.84 2.56 25.88
C TYR A 418 -9.32 3.01 27.25
N HIS A 419 -8.47 4.05 27.30
CA HIS A 419 -7.94 4.58 28.57
C HIS A 419 -9.07 5.17 29.43
N LEU A 420 -10.07 5.81 28.82
CA LEU A 420 -11.26 6.31 29.52
C LEU A 420 -12.07 5.18 30.17
N GLN A 421 -12.23 4.05 29.48
CA GLN A 421 -12.89 2.85 30.01
C GLN A 421 -12.06 2.15 31.09
N SER A 422 -10.73 2.21 30.96
CA SER A 422 -9.76 1.65 31.92
C SER A 422 -9.51 2.56 33.13
N PHE A 423 -10.26 3.65 33.28
CA PHE A 423 -10.15 4.65 34.34
C PHE A 423 -8.79 5.39 34.39
N ASP A 424 -7.99 5.32 33.32
CA ASP A 424 -6.73 6.05 33.14
C ASP A 424 -6.99 7.39 32.44
N TYR A 425 -7.55 8.33 33.20
CA TYR A 425 -7.99 9.62 32.67
C TYR A 425 -6.86 10.53 32.14
N PRO A 426 -5.66 10.59 32.75
CA PRO A 426 -4.56 11.36 32.18
C PRO A 426 -4.13 10.84 30.80
N ALA A 427 -4.04 9.52 30.62
CA ALA A 427 -3.74 8.95 29.31
C ALA A 427 -4.91 9.20 28.33
N ALA A 428 -6.16 9.06 28.78
CA ALA A 428 -7.33 9.36 27.95
C ALA A 428 -7.32 10.81 27.46
N GLY A 429 -7.05 11.79 28.33
CA GLY A 429 -6.93 13.21 27.97
C GLY A 429 -5.81 13.48 26.97
N ASN A 430 -4.64 12.86 27.16
CA ASN A 430 -3.52 12.94 26.22
C ASN A 430 -3.90 12.40 24.84
N TYR A 431 -4.54 11.24 24.78
CA TYR A 431 -4.95 10.63 23.52
C TYR A 431 -6.11 11.38 22.86
N PHE A 432 -7.07 11.95 23.62
CA PHE A 432 -8.08 12.85 23.05
C PHE A 432 -7.48 14.13 22.48
N ARG A 433 -6.42 14.68 23.10
CA ARG A 433 -5.67 15.80 22.53
C ARG A 433 -5.06 15.43 21.19
N LYS A 434 -4.36 14.29 21.12
CA LYS A 434 -3.77 13.79 19.86
C LYS A 434 -4.84 13.50 18.80
N ALA A 435 -5.99 12.96 19.19
CA ALA A 435 -7.12 12.73 18.30
C ALA A 435 -7.71 14.03 17.74
N ALA A 436 -7.79 15.07 18.56
CA ALA A 436 -8.23 16.40 18.11
C ALA A 436 -7.20 17.04 17.16
N GLU A 437 -5.89 16.91 17.43
CA GLU A 437 -4.83 17.36 16.51
C GLU A 437 -4.92 16.63 15.16
N GLU A 438 -5.07 15.30 15.18
CA GLU A 438 -5.26 14.46 13.99
C GLU A 438 -6.51 14.85 13.19
N LEU A 439 -7.62 15.17 13.86
CA LEU A 439 -8.85 15.67 13.24
C LEU A 439 -8.61 16.94 12.41
N PHE A 440 -7.87 17.92 12.95
CA PHE A 440 -7.56 19.15 12.21
C PHE A 440 -6.62 18.88 11.04
N GLU A 441 -5.58 18.07 11.23
CA GLU A 441 -4.61 17.78 10.18
C GLU A 441 -5.21 17.00 9.00
N LYS A 442 -6.18 16.12 9.27
CA LYS A 442 -6.76 15.22 8.26
C LYS A 442 -7.94 15.82 7.51
N TYR A 443 -8.73 16.67 8.15
CA TYR A 443 -10.04 17.08 7.60
C TYR A 443 -10.21 18.58 7.40
N PHE A 444 -9.34 19.43 7.96
CA PHE A 444 -9.41 20.87 7.76
C PHE A 444 -8.43 21.36 6.67
N PRO A 445 -8.67 22.53 6.06
CA PRO A 445 -7.79 23.06 5.03
C PRO A 445 -6.39 23.39 5.54
N THR A 446 -5.43 23.46 4.60
CA THR A 446 -4.03 23.77 4.89
C THR A 446 -3.83 25.07 5.67
N GLU A 447 -4.69 26.08 5.46
CA GLU A 447 -4.64 27.35 6.20
C GLU A 447 -4.86 27.18 7.71
N VAL A 448 -5.53 26.11 8.16
CA VAL A 448 -5.72 25.75 9.57
C VAL A 448 -4.45 25.12 10.14
N ILE A 449 -3.64 24.49 9.29
CA ILE A 449 -2.43 23.78 9.69
C ILE A 449 -1.20 24.71 9.66
N ILE A 450 -1.07 25.51 8.61
CA ILE A 450 0.08 26.39 8.34
C ILE A 450 -0.25 27.84 8.69
N GLY A 451 0.58 28.45 9.54
CA GLY A 451 0.46 29.86 9.92
C GLY A 451 0.95 30.82 8.84
N ASN A 452 0.76 32.12 9.06
CA ASN A 452 1.15 33.18 8.10
C ASN A 452 2.66 33.24 7.84
N ASP A 453 3.48 32.63 8.70
CA ASP A 453 4.94 32.51 8.59
C ASP A 453 5.37 31.30 7.74
N GLY A 454 4.43 30.54 7.18
CA GLY A 454 4.70 29.32 6.43
C GLY A 454 5.07 28.13 7.33
N GLN A 455 5.02 28.27 8.65
CA GLN A 455 5.31 27.19 9.60
C GLN A 455 4.04 26.53 10.11
N LYS A 456 4.13 25.24 10.47
CA LYS A 456 3.03 24.51 11.08
C LYS A 456 2.68 25.10 12.45
N ARG A 457 1.38 25.28 12.74
CA ARG A 457 0.91 25.76 14.05
C ARG A 457 1.36 24.80 15.16
N LYS A 458 1.87 25.39 16.25
CA LYS A 458 2.61 24.66 17.28
C LYS A 458 1.74 23.94 18.31
N ASN A 459 0.48 24.35 18.47
CA ASN A 459 -0.37 23.91 19.57
C ASN A 459 -1.84 23.87 19.16
N LEU A 460 -2.58 22.90 19.72
CA LEU A 460 -3.97 22.58 19.39
C LEU A 460 -4.90 23.81 19.42
N LYS A 461 -4.69 24.73 20.37
CA LYS A 461 -5.46 25.98 20.46
C LYS A 461 -5.42 26.76 19.14
N ASN A 462 -4.25 26.91 18.54
CA ASN A 462 -4.11 27.68 17.31
C ASN A 462 -4.82 26.99 16.12
N TYR A 463 -4.93 25.66 16.13
CA TYR A 463 -5.75 24.93 15.14
C TYR A 463 -7.23 25.23 15.34
N VAL A 464 -7.73 25.18 16.59
CA VAL A 464 -9.14 25.45 16.90
C VAL A 464 -9.52 26.89 16.53
N ASP A 465 -8.68 27.87 16.89
CA ASP A 465 -8.93 29.28 16.57
C ASP A 465 -8.97 29.52 15.05
N ALA A 466 -8.04 28.92 14.30
CA ALA A 466 -8.03 29.01 12.85
C ALA A 466 -9.26 28.33 12.23
N ALA A 467 -9.64 27.14 12.72
CA ALA A 467 -10.83 26.41 12.27
C ALA A 467 -12.14 27.19 12.52
N ILE A 468 -12.26 27.87 13.67
CA ILE A 468 -13.38 28.78 13.96
C ILE A 468 -13.44 29.87 12.90
N GLY A 469 -12.32 30.50 12.56
CA GLY A 469 -12.25 31.51 11.51
C GLY A 469 -12.68 30.98 10.12
N VAL A 470 -12.36 29.73 9.80
CA VAL A 470 -12.90 29.08 8.58
C VAL A 470 -14.42 28.96 8.66
N TYR A 471 -14.95 28.40 9.75
CA TYR A 471 -16.37 28.15 9.94
C TYR A 471 -17.20 29.45 9.90
N GLU A 472 -16.69 30.53 10.49
CA GLU A 472 -17.33 31.85 10.44
C GLU A 472 -17.41 32.39 9.01
N ARG A 473 -16.35 32.22 8.20
CA ARG A 473 -16.34 32.63 6.79
C ARG A 473 -17.31 31.83 5.93
N ILE A 474 -17.52 30.55 6.22
CA ILE A 474 -18.53 29.73 5.50
C ILE A 474 -19.93 29.82 6.12
N GLY A 475 -20.09 30.53 7.23
CA GLY A 475 -21.38 30.71 7.90
C GLY A 475 -21.95 29.42 8.51
N ILE A 476 -21.07 28.54 9.00
CA ILE A 476 -21.42 27.31 9.72
C ILE A 476 -21.37 27.57 11.23
N ASP A 477 -22.22 26.87 11.98
CA ASP A 477 -22.25 26.99 13.44
C ASP A 477 -20.91 26.59 14.05
N THR A 478 -20.39 27.43 14.95
CA THR A 478 -19.09 27.26 15.60
C THR A 478 -19.19 26.64 16.99
N THR A 479 -20.40 26.29 17.43
CA THR A 479 -20.67 25.82 18.80
C THR A 479 -19.80 24.62 19.19
N HIS A 480 -19.65 23.62 18.33
CA HIS A 480 -18.81 22.46 18.63
C HIS A 480 -17.32 22.80 18.73
N LEU A 481 -16.79 23.64 17.83
CA LEU A 481 -15.39 24.08 17.89
C LEU A 481 -15.12 24.96 19.12
N LYS A 482 -16.03 25.87 19.46
CA LYS A 482 -15.95 26.69 20.70
C LYS A 482 -16.02 25.83 21.95
N THR A 483 -16.83 24.76 21.92
CA THR A 483 -16.90 23.79 23.01
C THR A 483 -15.60 22.99 23.13
N LEU A 484 -14.97 22.64 22.00
CA LEU A 484 -13.68 21.98 21.98
C LEU A 484 -12.57 22.89 22.54
N ASP A 485 -12.51 24.17 22.16
CA ASP A 485 -11.53 25.13 22.71
C ASP A 485 -11.61 25.20 24.24
N ARG A 486 -12.82 25.22 24.79
CA ARG A 486 -13.03 25.18 26.25
C ARG A 486 -12.44 23.92 26.88
N TYR A 487 -12.65 22.74 26.29
CA TYR A 487 -12.08 21.49 26.81
C TYR A 487 -10.57 21.38 26.59
N VAL A 488 -10.04 21.97 25.52
CA VAL A 488 -8.59 22.06 25.30
C VAL A 488 -7.94 22.80 26.45
N PHE A 489 -8.49 23.94 26.85
CA PHE A 489 -7.96 24.74 27.95
C PHE A 489 -8.19 24.09 29.33
N LEU A 490 -9.41 23.64 29.62
CA LEU A 490 -9.80 23.19 30.96
C LEU A 490 -9.40 21.74 31.28
N LEU A 491 -9.17 20.91 30.27
CA LEU A 491 -9.05 19.45 30.44
C LEU A 491 -7.85 18.87 29.69
N LEU A 492 -7.79 19.02 28.37
CA LEU A 492 -6.81 18.31 27.55
C LEU A 492 -5.38 18.80 27.76
N ASN A 493 -5.16 20.13 27.82
CA ASN A 493 -3.83 20.68 28.11
C ASN A 493 -3.39 20.37 29.56
N PRO A 494 -4.22 20.59 30.59
CA PRO A 494 -3.85 20.23 31.97
C PRO A 494 -3.54 18.74 32.16
N LEU A 495 -4.32 17.81 31.57
CA LEU A 495 -4.05 16.37 31.66
C LEU A 495 -2.81 15.93 30.87
N SER A 496 -2.33 16.76 29.94
CA SER A 496 -1.12 16.50 29.15
C SER A 496 0.16 17.05 29.81
N HIS A 497 0.04 17.96 30.77
CA HIS A 497 1.16 18.57 31.48
C HIS A 497 1.14 18.17 32.96
N ARG A 498 2.31 17.92 33.55
CA ARG A 498 2.41 17.56 34.97
C ARG A 498 2.01 18.76 35.83
N THR A 499 0.73 18.88 36.18
CA THR A 499 0.21 19.91 37.09
C THR A 499 -0.33 19.25 38.35
N ILE A 500 0.00 19.80 39.51
CA ILE A 500 -0.17 19.17 40.83
C ILE A 500 -1.64 19.23 41.32
N GLU A 501 -2.51 19.99 40.65
CA GLU A 501 -3.89 20.28 41.08
C GLU A 501 -4.91 20.19 39.92
N THR A 502 -4.93 19.11 39.16
CA THR A 502 -6.04 18.88 38.21
C THR A 502 -7.09 17.95 38.82
N ASN A 503 -8.26 18.50 39.17
CA ASN A 503 -9.43 17.66 39.46
C ASN A 503 -9.83 16.95 38.16
N VAL A 504 -9.80 15.61 38.18
CA VAL A 504 -10.06 14.78 37.02
C VAL A 504 -11.55 14.52 36.89
N TYR A 505 -12.17 15.01 35.82
CA TYR A 505 -13.61 14.88 35.63
C TYR A 505 -13.98 13.93 34.47
N LYS A 506 -14.38 12.70 34.82
CA LYS A 506 -14.83 11.65 33.88
C LYS A 506 -15.96 12.13 32.96
N THR A 507 -16.87 12.96 33.47
CA THR A 507 -18.04 13.45 32.71
C THR A 507 -17.61 14.32 31.53
N GLU A 508 -16.61 15.16 31.73
CA GLU A 508 -16.04 16.09 30.76
C GLU A 508 -15.26 15.34 29.69
N LEU A 509 -14.51 14.30 30.07
CA LEU A 509 -13.87 13.39 29.10
C LEU A 509 -14.89 12.63 28.24
N ASN A 510 -16.04 12.22 28.80
CA ASN A 510 -17.13 11.64 28.01
C ASN A 510 -17.74 12.66 27.04
N ARG A 511 -17.84 13.93 27.41
CA ARG A 511 -18.30 14.97 26.47
C ARG A 511 -17.29 15.21 25.35
N VAL A 512 -15.99 15.14 25.62
CA VAL A 512 -14.95 15.20 24.58
C VAL A 512 -15.04 13.99 23.64
N LYS A 513 -15.28 12.79 24.20
CA LYS A 513 -15.52 11.57 23.43
C LYS A 513 -16.63 11.77 22.41
N ASP A 514 -17.77 12.34 22.80
CA ASP A 514 -18.88 12.55 21.86
C ASP A 514 -18.63 13.72 20.88
N LEU A 515 -17.87 14.73 21.30
CA LEU A 515 -17.64 15.95 20.52
C LEU A 515 -16.73 15.76 19.31
N ILE A 516 -15.64 14.98 19.44
CA ILE A 516 -14.67 14.78 18.36
C ILE A 516 -15.31 14.15 17.10
N PRO A 517 -16.07 13.04 17.20
CA PRO A 517 -16.79 12.47 16.06
C PRO A 517 -17.83 13.41 15.44
N ASN A 518 -18.50 14.23 16.24
CA ASN A 518 -19.47 15.20 15.73
C ASN A 518 -18.79 16.24 14.84
N ILE A 519 -17.69 16.83 15.29
CA ILE A 519 -16.89 17.79 14.47
C ILE A 519 -16.37 17.11 13.21
N MET A 520 -15.90 15.86 13.31
CA MET A 520 -15.43 15.08 12.17
C MET A 520 -16.54 14.89 11.12
N SER A 521 -17.73 14.48 11.54
CA SER A 521 -18.86 14.29 10.64
C SER A 521 -19.30 15.61 10.00
N GLU A 522 -19.27 16.70 10.77
CA GLU A 522 -19.61 18.04 10.28
C GLU A 522 -18.65 18.48 9.18
N VAL A 523 -17.33 18.50 9.44
CA VAL A 523 -16.34 18.95 8.45
C VAL A 523 -16.35 18.08 7.18
N GLN A 524 -16.56 16.76 7.33
CA GLN A 524 -16.66 15.85 6.18
C GLN A 524 -17.89 16.15 5.32
N SER A 525 -19.03 16.45 5.95
CA SER A 525 -20.27 16.79 5.23
C SER A 525 -20.14 18.08 4.41
N LEU A 526 -19.24 18.98 4.81
CA LEU A 526 -19.00 20.25 4.12
C LEU A 526 -18.19 20.07 2.83
N ASN A 527 -17.44 18.96 2.64
CA ASN A 527 -16.59 18.73 1.46
C ASN A 527 -15.80 19.99 1.05
N LEU A 528 -15.05 20.56 2.00
CA LEU A 528 -14.42 21.87 1.83
C LEU A 528 -13.26 21.79 0.83
N ARG A 529 -13.27 22.64 -0.21
CA ARG A 529 -12.25 22.68 -1.28
C ARG A 529 -11.74 24.09 -1.47
N GLU A 530 -10.42 24.27 -1.54
CA GLU A 530 -9.84 25.57 -1.88
C GLU A 530 -9.98 25.83 -3.38
N LEU A 531 -10.75 26.86 -3.74
CA LEU A 531 -10.96 27.22 -5.15
C LEU A 531 -9.91 28.25 -5.61
N ILE A 532 -9.58 29.21 -4.74
CA ILE A 532 -8.64 30.31 -5.01
C ILE A 532 -7.80 30.57 -3.77
N ALA A 533 -6.48 30.49 -3.88
CA ALA A 533 -5.58 30.84 -2.78
C ALA A 533 -5.57 32.35 -2.51
N ALA A 534 -5.20 32.76 -1.29
CA ALA A 534 -5.06 34.17 -0.93
C ALA A 534 -4.07 34.92 -1.82
N GLN A 535 -4.24 36.25 -1.91
CA GLN A 535 -3.42 37.17 -2.71
C GLN A 535 -3.50 36.96 -4.23
N ASN A 536 -4.45 36.16 -4.71
CA ASN A 536 -4.73 36.02 -6.14
C ASN A 536 -5.76 37.02 -6.64
N SER A 537 -5.70 37.29 -7.95
CA SER A 537 -6.58 38.24 -8.63
C SER A 537 -7.72 37.55 -9.36
N LEU A 538 -8.92 38.09 -9.14
CA LEU A 538 -10.16 37.76 -9.82
C LEU A 538 -10.60 38.95 -10.68
N VAL A 539 -11.24 38.68 -11.80
CA VAL A 539 -11.85 39.70 -12.64
C VAL A 539 -13.34 39.42 -12.73
N ILE A 540 -14.14 40.38 -12.27
CA ILE A 540 -15.58 40.36 -12.47
C ILE A 540 -15.88 41.06 -13.79
N VAL A 541 -16.52 40.34 -14.70
CA VAL A 541 -16.99 40.88 -15.98
C VAL A 541 -18.46 41.22 -15.86
N PHE A 542 -18.82 42.45 -16.20
CA PHE A 542 -20.20 42.94 -16.16
C PHE A 542 -20.54 43.63 -17.49
N GLN A 543 -21.54 43.10 -18.18
CA GLN A 543 -22.03 43.67 -19.44
C GLN A 543 -23.06 44.76 -19.14
N ASN A 544 -22.79 46.02 -19.51
CA ASN A 544 -23.76 47.10 -19.29
C ASN A 544 -24.81 47.14 -20.40
N ASP A 545 -24.39 46.97 -21.65
CA ASP A 545 -25.20 47.01 -22.87
C ASP A 545 -24.50 46.26 -24.01
N ILE A 546 -25.01 46.28 -25.24
CA ILE A 546 -24.43 45.54 -26.39
C ILE A 546 -23.00 45.99 -26.72
N VAL A 547 -22.65 47.24 -26.42
CA VAL A 547 -21.39 47.87 -26.83
C VAL A 547 -20.44 48.14 -25.67
N THR A 548 -20.90 48.11 -24.42
CA THR A 548 -20.13 48.50 -23.23
C THR A 548 -20.06 47.39 -22.20
N GLN A 549 -18.84 47.02 -21.81
CA GLN A 549 -18.52 46.04 -20.78
C GLN A 549 -17.61 46.68 -19.73
N ASN A 550 -17.83 46.42 -18.45
CA ASN A 550 -16.94 46.81 -17.38
C ASN A 550 -16.26 45.57 -16.78
N GLU A 551 -14.97 45.71 -16.49
CA GLU A 551 -14.23 44.71 -15.71
C GLU A 551 -13.77 45.32 -14.39
N TYR A 552 -13.90 44.55 -13.32
CA TYR A 552 -13.44 44.91 -11.98
C TYR A 552 -12.41 43.88 -11.51
N THR A 553 -11.18 44.34 -11.24
CA THR A 553 -10.12 43.50 -10.68
C THR A 553 -10.23 43.49 -9.16
N ILE A 554 -10.34 42.29 -8.60
CA ILE A 554 -10.53 42.01 -7.19
C ILE A 554 -9.38 41.13 -6.70
N THR A 555 -8.66 41.55 -5.67
CA THR A 555 -7.63 40.74 -5.02
C THR A 555 -8.21 40.08 -3.76
N THR A 556 -7.99 38.78 -3.62
CA THR A 556 -8.38 38.00 -2.45
C THR A 556 -7.42 38.28 -1.28
N LYS A 557 -7.93 38.64 -0.10
CA LYS A 557 -7.09 38.73 1.11
C LYS A 557 -6.94 37.37 1.81
N GLU A 558 -7.94 36.53 1.61
CA GLU A 558 -8.13 35.23 2.23
C GLU A 558 -8.48 34.20 1.15
N PRO A 559 -8.16 32.90 1.32
CA PRO A 559 -8.53 31.89 0.35
C PRO A 559 -10.04 31.79 0.19
N ILE A 560 -10.53 31.53 -1.02
CA ILE A 560 -11.95 31.28 -1.29
C ILE A 560 -12.16 29.76 -1.33
N TYR A 561 -13.06 29.29 -0.48
CA TYR A 561 -13.45 27.89 -0.41
C TYR A 561 -14.78 27.65 -1.08
N LEU A 562 -14.89 26.52 -1.76
CA LEU A 562 -16.15 25.89 -2.17
C LEU A 562 -16.53 24.87 -1.09
N PHE A 563 -17.78 24.89 -0.64
CA PHE A 563 -18.27 23.96 0.37
C PHE A 563 -19.73 23.58 0.12
N ASN A 564 -20.12 22.38 0.55
CA ASN A 564 -21.47 21.86 0.46
C ASN A 564 -22.28 22.21 1.73
N ARG A 565 -23.50 22.68 1.54
CA ARG A 565 -24.50 22.83 2.60
C ARG A 565 -25.85 22.33 2.10
N LEU A 566 -26.37 21.28 2.72
CA LEU A 566 -27.66 20.67 2.39
C LEU A 566 -27.80 20.30 0.89
N GLY A 567 -26.71 19.86 0.27
CA GLY A 567 -26.68 19.46 -1.14
C GLY A 567 -26.38 20.60 -2.12
N VAL A 568 -26.19 21.83 -1.64
CA VAL A 568 -25.87 23.00 -2.48
C VAL A 568 -24.44 23.44 -2.23
N GLU A 569 -23.68 23.67 -3.30
CA GLU A 569 -22.32 24.20 -3.21
C GLU A 569 -22.31 25.73 -3.16
N LEU A 570 -21.59 26.29 -2.20
CA LEU A 570 -21.52 27.71 -1.90
C LEU A 570 -20.06 28.17 -1.80
N LEU A 571 -19.83 29.46 -2.05
CA LEU A 571 -18.51 30.08 -1.80
C LEU A 571 -18.42 30.64 -0.39
N SER A 572 -17.24 30.55 0.21
CA SER A 572 -16.94 31.22 1.47
C SER A 572 -17.04 32.74 1.35
N LYS A 573 -17.39 33.40 2.45
CA LYS A 573 -17.43 34.87 2.57
C LYS A 573 -16.05 35.46 2.84
N SER A 574 -15.05 35.02 2.09
CA SER A 574 -13.67 35.43 2.25
C SER A 574 -13.48 36.89 1.85
N GLN A 575 -12.70 37.63 2.63
CA GLN A 575 -12.52 39.06 2.38
C GLN A 575 -11.74 39.32 1.10
N CYS A 576 -12.26 40.24 0.30
CA CYS A 576 -11.67 40.68 -0.96
C CYS A 576 -11.54 42.21 -1.00
N GLN A 577 -10.71 42.70 -1.93
CA GLN A 577 -10.53 44.12 -2.16
C GLN A 577 -10.47 44.42 -3.66
N SER A 578 -11.25 45.40 -4.12
CA SER A 578 -11.10 45.93 -5.48
C SER A 578 -9.80 46.73 -5.60
N THR A 579 -9.14 46.61 -6.75
CA THR A 579 -7.89 47.31 -7.04
C THR A 579 -8.02 48.21 -8.26
N GLU A 580 -8.65 47.71 -9.33
CA GLU A 580 -8.75 48.37 -10.62
C GLU A 580 -10.14 48.15 -11.24
N SER A 581 -10.55 49.07 -12.11
CA SER A 581 -11.64 48.84 -13.06
C SER A 581 -11.29 49.40 -14.43
N LEU A 582 -11.79 48.78 -15.48
CA LEU A 582 -11.66 49.25 -16.85
C LEU A 582 -12.99 49.11 -17.58
N THR A 583 -13.23 50.00 -18.53
CA THR A 583 -14.40 49.97 -19.41
C THR A 583 -13.96 49.60 -20.81
N ILE A 584 -14.64 48.67 -21.44
CA ILE A 584 -14.44 48.23 -22.82
C ILE A 584 -15.65 48.73 -23.61
N THR A 585 -15.40 49.46 -24.69
CA THR A 585 -16.46 49.99 -25.57
C THR A 585 -16.19 49.53 -27.00
N ASN A 586 -17.15 48.86 -27.64
CA ASN A 586 -17.01 48.23 -28.96
C ASN A 586 -15.76 47.32 -29.07
N GLY A 587 -15.43 46.60 -27.99
CA GLY A 587 -14.24 45.74 -27.92
C GLY A 587 -12.90 46.48 -27.74
N ILE A 588 -12.91 47.81 -27.64
CA ILE A 588 -11.71 48.63 -27.40
C ILE A 588 -11.52 48.82 -25.90
N LEU A 589 -10.36 48.40 -25.36
CA LEU A 589 -10.02 48.59 -23.94
C LEU A 589 -9.79 50.07 -23.62
N GLY A 590 -10.54 50.60 -22.66
CA GLY A 590 -10.29 51.89 -22.05
C GLY A 590 -9.13 51.87 -21.03
N ALA A 591 -8.75 53.06 -20.56
CA ALA A 591 -7.70 53.19 -19.55
C ALA A 591 -8.14 52.57 -18.21
N LYS A 592 -7.21 51.86 -17.56
CA LYS A 592 -7.42 51.33 -16.21
C LYS A 592 -7.58 52.48 -15.22
N SER A 593 -8.62 52.40 -14.40
CA SER A 593 -8.90 53.33 -13.31
C SER A 593 -8.64 52.64 -11.97
N LYS A 594 -8.01 53.35 -11.03
CA LYS A 594 -7.82 52.85 -9.66
C LYS A 594 -9.18 52.74 -8.98
N ASN A 595 -9.51 51.56 -8.45
CA ASN A 595 -10.82 51.30 -7.86
C ASN A 595 -10.67 50.69 -6.47
N ASN A 596 -10.93 51.50 -5.44
CA ASN A 596 -10.88 51.08 -4.03
C ASN A 596 -12.28 51.10 -3.37
N HIS A 597 -13.34 51.00 -4.16
CA HIS A 597 -14.71 51.17 -3.67
C HIS A 597 -15.22 49.97 -2.86
N PHE A 598 -14.67 48.78 -3.10
CA PHE A 598 -15.09 47.56 -2.42
C PHE A 598 -13.95 47.06 -1.53
N LYS A 599 -14.02 47.39 -0.24
CA LYS A 599 -13.06 46.96 0.79
C LYS A 599 -13.75 46.04 1.77
N GLU A 600 -13.12 44.91 2.08
CA GLU A 600 -13.59 43.96 3.10
C GLU A 600 -14.98 43.36 2.78
N ASN A 601 -15.35 43.34 1.50
CA ASN A 601 -16.54 42.65 1.01
C ASN A 601 -16.15 41.25 0.52
N CYS A 602 -17.04 40.27 0.68
CA CYS A 602 -16.86 38.99 0.01
C CYS A 602 -17.16 39.10 -1.48
N ILE A 603 -16.65 38.17 -2.29
CA ILE A 603 -16.76 38.25 -3.75
C ILE A 603 -18.22 38.35 -4.24
N ILE A 604 -19.14 37.66 -3.56
CA ILE A 604 -20.58 37.71 -3.87
C ILE A 604 -21.17 39.09 -3.54
N ASP A 605 -20.76 39.70 -2.42
CA ASP A 605 -21.23 41.04 -2.06
C ASP A 605 -20.70 42.10 -3.02
N VAL A 606 -19.44 41.96 -3.46
CA VAL A 606 -18.88 42.83 -4.51
C VAL A 606 -19.70 42.70 -5.79
N TYR A 607 -20.00 41.48 -6.21
CA TYR A 607 -20.82 41.21 -7.38
C TYR A 607 -22.21 41.85 -7.26
N LYS A 608 -22.91 41.67 -6.13
CA LYS A 608 -24.20 42.31 -5.84
C LYS A 608 -24.15 43.84 -5.92
N LYS A 609 -23.16 44.45 -5.26
CA LYS A 609 -23.01 45.91 -5.26
C LYS A 609 -22.71 46.49 -6.65
N ILE A 610 -22.05 45.74 -7.53
CA ILE A 610 -21.87 46.15 -8.92
C ILE A 610 -23.23 46.24 -9.63
N PHE A 611 -24.08 45.23 -9.49
CA PHE A 611 -25.43 45.24 -10.07
C PHE A 611 -26.31 46.37 -9.50
N GLU A 612 -26.27 46.59 -8.18
CA GLU A 612 -26.98 47.70 -7.53
C GLU A 612 -26.52 49.06 -8.07
N ARG A 613 -25.21 49.25 -8.27
CA ARG A 613 -24.64 50.48 -8.81
C ARG A 613 -25.13 50.79 -10.23
N TRP A 614 -25.37 49.76 -11.03
CA TRP A 614 -25.85 49.89 -12.41
C TRP A 614 -27.38 49.81 -12.54
N THR A 615 -28.09 49.65 -11.42
CA THR A 615 -29.57 49.51 -11.38
C THR A 615 -30.07 48.32 -12.21
N THR A 616 -29.26 47.26 -12.31
CA THR A 616 -29.55 46.05 -13.11
C THR A 616 -30.04 44.91 -12.19
N PRO A 617 -31.00 44.07 -12.61
CA PRO A 617 -31.40 42.88 -11.85
C PRO A 617 -30.23 41.93 -11.60
N TYR A 618 -30.09 41.44 -10.36
CA TYR A 618 -29.02 40.53 -9.96
C TYR A 618 -29.02 39.24 -10.79
N ASP A 619 -27.87 38.91 -11.40
CA ASP A 619 -27.67 37.62 -12.08
C ASP A 619 -27.22 36.55 -11.07
N GLU A 620 -28.01 35.50 -10.92
CA GLU A 620 -27.68 34.37 -10.05
C GLU A 620 -26.52 33.51 -10.60
N SER A 621 -26.16 33.68 -11.88
CA SER A 621 -25.08 32.95 -12.58
C SER A 621 -23.68 33.53 -12.33
N TYR A 622 -23.45 34.09 -11.13
CA TYR A 622 -22.24 34.85 -10.81
C TYR A 622 -20.93 34.07 -11.07
N MET A 623 -20.92 32.74 -10.91
CA MET A 623 -19.72 31.92 -11.15
C MET A 623 -19.23 31.92 -12.62
N ASN A 624 -20.13 32.20 -13.58
CA ASN A 624 -19.77 32.33 -14.99
C ASN A 624 -19.11 33.68 -15.29
N ASN A 625 -19.42 34.69 -14.49
CA ASN A 625 -19.04 36.09 -14.73
C ASN A 625 -17.82 36.52 -13.91
N ILE A 626 -17.25 35.62 -13.10
CA ILE A 626 -16.06 35.87 -12.28
C ILE A 626 -14.95 34.94 -12.76
N TYR A 627 -13.80 35.52 -13.09
CA TYR A 627 -12.67 34.81 -13.68
C TYR A 627 -11.46 34.90 -12.79
N HIS A 628 -10.81 33.76 -12.52
CA HIS A 628 -9.47 33.72 -11.97
C HIS A 628 -8.44 34.03 -13.06
N VAL A 629 -7.49 34.89 -12.74
CA VAL A 629 -6.38 35.24 -13.64
C VAL A 629 -5.13 34.51 -13.15
N SER A 630 -4.66 33.55 -13.94
CA SER A 630 -3.41 32.84 -13.65
C SER A 630 -2.19 33.74 -13.86
N SER A 631 -1.03 33.29 -13.39
CA SER A 631 0.27 33.92 -13.67
C SER A 631 0.62 33.98 -15.17
N SER A 632 0.00 33.14 -16.00
CA SER A 632 0.11 33.15 -17.47
C SER A 632 -0.91 34.08 -18.15
N ASN A 633 -1.66 34.90 -17.39
CA ASN A 633 -2.78 35.74 -17.85
C ASN A 633 -3.95 34.95 -18.49
N GLU A 634 -4.04 33.65 -18.24
CA GLU A 634 -5.18 32.83 -18.65
C GLU A 634 -6.37 33.10 -17.71
N ARG A 635 -7.55 33.31 -18.29
CA ARG A 635 -8.79 33.55 -17.54
C ARG A 635 -9.62 32.28 -17.50
N LYS A 636 -9.87 31.75 -16.31
CA LYS A 636 -10.80 30.63 -16.10
C LYS A 636 -11.95 31.09 -15.22
N SER A 637 -13.20 30.84 -15.63
CA SER A 637 -14.35 31.21 -14.80
C SER A 637 -14.36 30.38 -13.51
N LEU A 638 -14.97 30.90 -12.45
CA LEU A 638 -15.15 30.13 -11.21
C LEU A 638 -15.98 28.87 -11.46
N GLN A 639 -16.91 28.90 -12.42
CA GLN A 639 -17.67 27.71 -12.83
C GLN A 639 -16.76 26.65 -13.48
N THR A 640 -15.86 27.04 -14.39
CA THR A 640 -14.91 26.09 -15.00
C THR A 640 -13.94 25.52 -13.97
N LEU A 641 -13.48 26.34 -13.01
CA LEU A 641 -12.65 25.86 -11.91
C LEU A 641 -13.42 24.87 -11.04
N ARG A 642 -14.67 25.18 -10.70
CA ARG A 642 -15.55 24.27 -9.95
C ARG A 642 -15.71 22.92 -10.65
N ASP A 643 -15.95 22.92 -11.95
CA ASP A 643 -16.18 21.69 -12.74
C ASP A 643 -14.90 20.86 -12.95
N SER A 644 -13.71 21.42 -12.65
CA SER A 644 -12.42 20.72 -12.75
C SER A 644 -12.04 19.92 -11.50
N PHE A 645 -12.80 20.07 -10.41
CA PHE A 645 -12.68 19.32 -9.15
C PHE A 645 -13.81 18.30 -8.99
#